data_AF-A0A317FPM1-F1
#
_entry.id   AF-A0A317FPM1-F1
#
_cell.length_a   1.000
_cell.length_b   1.000
_cell.length_c   1.000
_cell.angle_alpha   90.00
_cell.angle_beta   90.00
_cell.angle_gamma   90.00
#
_symmetry.space_group_name_H-M   'P 1'
#
loop_
_entity.id
_entity.type
_entity.pdbx_description
1 polymer ?
#
loop_
_entity_poly.entity_id
_entity_poly.type
_entity_poly.pdbx_seq_one_letter_code
_entity_poly.pdbx_strand_id
1 'polypeptide(L)'
;MLTQLKRICFIGLLAVLSSASNDALSNEQPSLFEQFNLEQAWPEKHRLATDILSNPDVPNLQRITIYSDLAELAFAQSDLANALKYFKLLETNSTLKDQPKLFFRAIKMQGVVLYYQGLVQQAVVDYSRALNIAIALKSPIKQANLLSNIGLAYFDMYNMELALDYYQQAKVIYEKEGSAQDKADILHNIAGIYIRLSRYESALEMYREVLKVFQELGDEDGVAQAYGNMGVAYTESRQYQLALHYNQLALRYYQSVNNAFQLSTKHTNLATINLKLNKFDVAFYHANAGQQFAIEADNKSLLAAALHVLSIVQFVQGDTQSAKQTSEHSITLAKEYNNGMRIKDGLGIEALINASLGDYEKALNLHQQYVDYQRSVNTEEASKAVSQFQIQFESNQLNQEIKQLKQQQYLQELQIAKRSQLTFLLVIVAILILITVIAVYKRRTEKQAKLKLSEQVEQRTKELQSVAQELREANEVKSQFLANISHEIRTPLTAILAQTDDLINGLYKPEQLQDELRVIQRQSEHLKSLINDVLDLSKIEANRLELNISCFDVVKLINDIHAMFSPQTKAKGLSLVLDCQLEKSYFTRLDLTRVKQILINLCANAIKFTHKGQVTIGVNKTEQGLLFSIKDTGIGMSSSQLKLIFECFSQADNSISRRFGGTGLGLSLSQQLAAMMGGYISVQSEFKKGSEFSFYLPCIQVEEQVCHDDQQAKSDERHRLLSGKVVLAEDHSDNRKLISRYLHSLGLEVIAVENGEQAVEQSLKLYPDLVLLDIQMPVMDGISAFELLKQCGYEQPILALTANAMSHEIDHYLSLGFSDYLAKPIDKESFYTVLAKYLNAANTEVSTEQVHVDMSDLVTSFQQSLAEESELIELHFKDADYQALQKDSHRVLGAAQMFEFKDIALAAKALDDELLQPQINTQRLTTLVNNLQALFKKYE
;
A
#
# COMPACT_ATOMS: atom_id res chain seq x y z
N MET A 1 3.07 15.60 19.67
CA MET A 1 2.44 16.43 20.72
C MET A 1 2.72 15.92 22.16
N LEU A 2 3.93 15.42 22.46
CA LEU A 2 4.32 14.94 23.82
C LEU A 2 5.62 15.59 24.35
N THR A 3 6.07 16.66 23.69
CA THR A 3 7.32 17.38 23.99
C THR A 3 7.11 18.76 24.65
N GLN A 4 5.86 19.18 24.87
CA GLN A 4 5.56 20.42 25.61
C GLN A 4 5.31 20.24 27.12
N LEU A 5 5.23 19.01 27.64
CA LEU A 5 4.98 18.77 29.07
C LEU A 5 6.22 18.41 29.92
N LYS A 6 7.42 18.34 29.33
CA LYS A 6 8.66 18.06 30.08
C LYS A 6 9.55 19.27 30.39
N ARG A 7 9.13 20.50 30.02
CA ARG A 7 9.84 21.74 30.38
C ARG A 7 9.38 22.38 31.71
N ILE A 8 8.42 21.81 32.42
CA ILE A 8 7.90 22.35 33.70
C ILE A 8 8.51 21.67 34.95
N CYS A 9 9.24 20.55 34.83
CA CYS A 9 9.71 19.79 36.00
C CYS A 9 11.20 19.96 36.39
N PHE A 10 11.92 21.00 35.94
CA PHE A 10 13.31 21.24 36.36
C PHE A 10 13.56 22.54 37.15
N ILE A 11 12.51 23.21 37.60
CA ILE A 11 12.60 24.38 38.53
C ILE A 11 12.08 24.03 39.95
N GLY A 12 11.64 22.79 40.19
CA GLY A 12 10.94 22.39 41.42
C GLY A 12 11.75 21.71 42.54
N LEU A 13 13.09 21.86 42.61
CA LEU A 13 13.88 21.15 43.65
C LEU A 13 14.94 21.99 44.38
N LEU A 14 14.69 23.28 44.58
CA LEU A 14 15.49 24.15 45.46
C LEU A 14 14.63 25.02 46.41
N ALA A 15 13.35 24.67 46.60
CA ALA A 15 12.41 25.46 47.40
C ALA A 15 11.69 24.65 48.51
N VAL A 16 12.43 23.86 49.31
CA VAL A 16 11.88 23.19 50.52
C VAL A 16 12.76 23.36 51.78
N LEU A 17 13.69 24.33 51.81
CA LEU A 17 14.39 24.69 53.05
C LEU A 17 14.56 26.20 53.21
N SER A 18 13.45 26.92 53.35
CA SER A 18 13.43 28.24 53.99
C SER A 18 12.00 28.66 54.37
N SER A 19 11.27 27.80 55.07
CA SER A 19 10.08 28.22 55.81
C SER A 19 10.48 28.81 57.16
N ALA A 20 11.00 30.04 57.17
CA ALA A 20 10.96 30.91 58.34
C ALA A 20 11.22 32.36 57.92
N SER A 21 10.25 33.22 58.27
CA SER A 21 10.24 34.69 58.29
C SER A 21 9.61 35.40 57.09
N ASN A 22 8.28 35.57 57.18
CA ASN A 22 7.62 36.79 56.71
C ASN A 22 8.25 37.98 57.44
N ASP A 23 8.81 38.93 56.70
CA ASP A 23 8.58 40.37 56.85
C ASP A 23 9.36 41.15 55.78
N ALA A 24 8.72 42.23 55.28
CA ALA A 24 9.18 43.24 54.32
C ALA A 24 9.01 42.96 52.81
N LEU A 25 7.90 43.46 52.25
CA LEU A 25 7.76 43.83 50.84
C LEU A 25 8.75 44.97 50.51
N SER A 26 9.88 44.66 49.86
CA SER A 26 10.67 45.64 49.11
C SER A 26 10.30 45.56 47.62
N ASN A 27 9.96 46.72 47.05
CA ASN A 27 9.93 46.97 45.60
C ASN A 27 11.38 46.97 45.09
N GLU A 28 12.03 45.81 45.03
CA GLU A 28 13.34 45.69 44.37
C GLU A 28 13.12 45.54 42.87
N GLN A 29 13.61 46.51 42.09
CA GLN A 29 13.69 46.35 40.64
C GLN A 29 14.49 45.09 40.31
N PRO A 30 14.07 44.27 39.34
CA PRO A 30 14.80 43.06 38.97
C PRO A 30 16.25 43.43 38.63
N SER A 31 17.19 42.61 39.09
CA SER A 31 18.62 42.83 38.81
C SER A 31 18.86 42.88 37.30
N LEU A 32 19.92 43.57 36.86
CA LEU A 32 20.26 43.63 35.43
C LEU A 32 20.35 42.23 34.79
N PHE A 33 20.82 41.24 35.55
CA PHE A 33 20.89 39.84 35.11
C PHE A 33 19.52 39.17 34.96
N GLU A 34 18.56 39.47 35.84
CA GLU A 34 17.17 38.99 35.69
C GLU A 34 16.48 39.65 34.49
N GLN A 35 16.71 40.94 34.28
CA GLN A 35 16.23 41.65 33.09
C GLN A 35 16.81 41.01 31.81
N PHE A 36 18.11 40.69 31.81
CA PHE A 36 18.77 39.99 30.69
C PHE A 36 18.14 38.61 30.39
N ASN A 37 17.84 37.82 31.43
CA ASN A 37 17.26 36.48 31.24
C ASN A 37 15.83 36.53 30.67
N LEU A 38 15.08 37.59 30.97
CA LEU A 38 13.71 37.79 30.46
C LEU A 38 13.71 38.35 29.03
N GLU A 39 14.68 39.18 28.68
CA GLU A 39 14.74 39.83 27.37
C GLU A 39 15.07 38.81 26.26
N GLN A 40 14.41 38.95 25.10
CA GLN A 40 14.60 38.09 23.92
C GLN A 40 14.96 38.91 22.68
N ALA A 41 14.71 40.22 22.67
CA ALA A 41 15.07 41.10 21.56
C ALA A 41 16.57 41.39 21.58
N TRP A 42 17.25 41.11 20.47
CA TRP A 42 18.71 41.24 20.36
C TRP A 42 19.26 42.61 20.80
N PRO A 43 18.73 43.76 20.35
CA PRO A 43 19.32 45.06 20.68
C PRO A 43 19.37 45.32 22.18
N GLU A 44 18.28 45.03 22.88
CA GLU A 44 18.15 45.26 24.31
C GLU A 44 18.87 44.18 25.12
N LYS A 45 18.79 42.91 24.69
CA LYS A 45 19.52 41.80 25.31
C LYS A 45 21.04 42.01 25.23
N HIS A 46 21.54 42.46 24.08
CA HIS A 46 22.94 42.79 23.88
C HIS A 46 23.38 44.01 24.71
N ARG A 47 22.52 45.04 24.83
CA ARG A 47 22.77 46.21 25.70
C ARG A 47 22.91 45.79 27.16
N LEU A 48 21.92 45.06 27.69
CA LEU A 48 21.93 44.53 29.06
C LEU A 48 23.15 43.64 29.33
N ALA A 49 23.50 42.76 28.40
CA ALA A 49 24.70 41.94 28.50
C ALA A 49 25.98 42.78 28.56
N THR A 50 26.09 43.81 27.73
CA THR A 50 27.26 44.70 27.70
C THR A 50 27.40 45.44 29.02
N ASP A 51 26.29 45.94 29.58
CA ASP A 51 26.25 46.63 30.87
C ASP A 51 26.69 45.68 32.01
N ILE A 52 26.18 44.45 32.04
CA ILE A 52 26.58 43.44 33.03
C ILE A 52 28.07 43.10 32.88
N LEU A 53 28.52 42.76 31.67
CA LEU A 53 29.89 42.31 31.40
C LEU A 53 30.93 43.43 31.58
N SER A 54 30.53 44.70 31.59
CA SER A 54 31.41 45.83 31.90
C SER A 54 31.89 45.83 33.37
N ASN A 55 31.16 45.14 34.25
CA ASN A 55 31.55 44.98 35.64
C ASN A 55 32.60 43.84 35.78
N PRO A 56 33.82 44.13 36.26
CA PRO A 56 34.89 43.13 36.40
C PRO A 56 34.58 42.03 37.43
N ASP A 57 33.69 42.29 38.40
CA ASP A 57 33.36 41.39 39.49
C ASP A 57 32.23 40.39 39.17
N VAL A 58 31.74 40.36 37.93
CA VAL A 58 30.68 39.41 37.52
C VAL A 58 31.13 37.97 37.69
N PRO A 59 30.35 37.12 38.41
CA PRO A 59 30.64 35.70 38.56
C PRO A 59 30.82 35.00 37.22
N ASN A 60 31.83 34.13 37.11
CA ASN A 60 32.11 33.42 35.85
C ASN A 60 30.89 32.62 35.34
N LEU A 61 30.06 32.10 36.23
CA LEU A 61 28.83 31.40 35.85
C LEU A 61 27.84 32.32 35.12
N GLN A 62 27.65 33.56 35.59
CA GLN A 62 26.79 34.54 34.93
C GLN A 62 27.37 34.94 33.56
N ARG A 63 28.69 35.09 33.47
CA ARG A 63 29.39 35.38 32.22
C ARG A 63 29.17 34.29 31.16
N ILE A 64 29.32 33.01 31.55
CA ILE A 64 29.08 31.85 30.68
C ILE A 64 27.61 31.83 30.22
N THR A 65 26.65 32.07 31.12
CA THR A 65 25.22 32.14 30.76
C THR A 65 24.96 33.24 29.74
N ILE A 66 25.50 34.44 29.95
CA ILE A 66 25.34 35.56 29.02
C ILE A 66 25.90 35.21 27.64
N TYR A 67 27.13 34.67 27.57
CA TYR A 67 27.73 34.28 26.30
C TYR A 67 26.96 33.17 25.60
N SER A 68 26.46 32.18 26.34
CA SER A 68 25.63 31.12 25.77
C SER A 68 24.35 31.69 25.16
N ASP A 69 23.60 32.51 25.88
CA ASP A 69 22.33 33.07 25.42
C ASP A 69 22.51 34.01 24.23
N LEU A 70 23.55 34.85 24.24
CA LEU A 70 23.87 35.70 23.09
C LEU A 70 24.32 34.87 21.88
N ALA A 71 25.11 33.82 22.07
CA ALA A 71 25.54 32.97 20.96
C ALA A 71 24.35 32.26 20.29
N GLU A 72 23.43 31.70 21.08
CA GLU A 72 22.23 31.03 20.58
C GLU A 72 21.26 32.00 19.91
N LEU A 73 21.05 33.18 20.49
CA LEU A 73 20.16 34.20 19.92
C LEU A 73 20.72 34.75 18.60
N ALA A 74 22.03 35.03 18.54
CA ALA A 74 22.69 35.45 17.31
C ALA A 74 22.58 34.38 16.23
N PHE A 75 22.83 33.11 16.59
CA PHE A 75 22.71 32.00 15.65
C PHE A 75 21.28 31.82 15.13
N ALA A 76 20.27 31.93 16.01
CA ALA A 76 18.86 31.85 15.63
C ALA A 76 18.40 33.00 14.73
N GLN A 77 19.07 34.15 14.77
CA GLN A 77 18.82 35.31 13.89
C GLN A 77 19.71 35.32 12.64
N SER A 78 20.43 34.23 12.37
CA SER A 78 21.40 34.13 11.27
C SER A 78 22.54 35.16 11.33
N ASP A 79 22.78 35.79 12.48
CA ASP A 79 23.96 36.64 12.72
C ASP A 79 25.16 35.76 13.07
N LEU A 80 25.71 35.12 12.04
CA LEU A 80 26.79 34.15 12.15
C LEU A 80 28.08 34.78 12.73
N ALA A 81 28.31 36.07 12.46
CA ALA A 81 29.49 36.78 12.97
C ALA A 81 29.46 36.93 14.50
N ASN A 82 28.34 37.41 15.06
CA ASN A 82 28.18 37.51 16.51
C ASN A 82 28.06 36.13 17.15
N ALA A 83 27.38 35.17 16.51
CA ALA A 83 27.32 33.79 17.01
C ALA A 83 28.73 33.20 17.21
N LEU A 84 29.60 33.30 16.20
CA LEU A 84 30.97 32.80 16.28
C LEU A 84 31.76 33.49 17.40
N LYS A 85 31.64 34.81 17.53
CA LYS A 85 32.28 35.60 18.58
C LYS A 85 31.87 35.10 19.97
N TYR A 86 30.58 34.95 20.22
CA TYR A 86 30.08 34.54 21.54
C TYR A 86 30.34 33.06 21.85
N PHE A 87 30.33 32.16 20.86
CA PHE A 87 30.76 30.77 21.09
C PHE A 87 32.26 30.65 21.43
N LYS A 88 33.12 31.50 20.85
CA LYS A 88 34.55 31.60 21.25
C LYS A 88 34.73 32.12 22.68
N LEU A 89 33.96 33.15 23.05
CA LEU A 89 33.95 33.67 24.42
C LEU A 89 33.41 32.63 25.41
N LEU A 90 32.40 31.85 25.02
CA LEU A 90 31.87 30.74 25.81
C LEU A 90 32.92 29.65 26.03
N GLU A 91 33.66 29.26 24.98
CA GLU A 91 34.73 28.27 25.10
C GLU A 91 35.83 28.75 26.06
N THR A 92 36.33 29.99 25.89
CA THR A 92 37.43 30.53 26.72
C THR A 92 37.06 30.70 28.20
N ASN A 93 35.77 30.82 28.52
CA ASN A 93 35.29 31.00 29.90
C ASN A 93 34.70 29.73 30.52
N SER A 94 34.61 28.62 29.76
CA SER A 94 34.16 27.32 30.26
C SER A 94 35.27 26.26 30.20
N THR A 95 35.11 25.15 30.92
CA THR A 95 36.10 24.06 30.92
C THR A 95 35.46 22.69 30.78
N LEU A 96 36.21 21.72 30.25
CA LEU A 96 35.78 20.32 30.18
C LEU A 96 35.51 19.72 31.57
N LYS A 97 36.23 20.16 32.60
CA LYS A 97 36.11 19.65 33.97
C LYS A 97 34.86 20.16 34.66
N ASP A 98 34.59 21.46 34.55
CA ASP A 98 33.54 22.13 35.33
C ASP A 98 32.20 22.18 34.58
N GLN A 99 32.21 22.41 33.27
CA GLN A 99 31.00 22.44 32.44
C GLN A 99 31.14 21.62 31.13
N PRO A 100 31.30 20.28 31.19
CA PRO A 100 31.59 19.44 30.02
C PRO A 100 30.57 19.57 28.88
N LYS A 101 29.29 19.77 29.20
CA LYS A 101 28.22 19.92 28.18
C LYS A 101 28.31 21.26 27.45
N LEU A 102 28.51 22.36 28.18
CA LEU A 102 28.63 23.71 27.60
C LEU A 102 29.93 23.86 26.83
N PHE A 103 31.04 23.39 27.38
CA PHE A 103 32.34 23.41 26.72
C PHE A 103 32.33 22.65 25.39
N PHE A 104 31.75 21.43 25.38
CA PHE A 104 31.51 20.68 24.14
C PHE A 104 30.64 21.45 23.15
N ARG A 105 29.51 22.02 23.62
CA ARG A 105 28.56 22.73 22.77
C ARG A 105 29.20 23.97 22.14
N ALA A 106 30.00 24.73 22.89
CA ALA A 106 30.70 25.92 22.40
C ALA A 106 31.58 25.59 21.19
N ILE A 107 32.43 24.56 21.30
CA ILE A 107 33.35 24.17 20.22
C ILE A 107 32.58 23.57 19.04
N LYS A 108 31.60 22.69 19.31
CA LYS A 108 30.76 22.11 18.24
C LYS A 108 30.05 23.20 17.43
N MET A 109 29.49 24.19 18.11
CA MET A 109 28.76 25.28 17.44
C MET A 109 29.67 26.26 16.70
N GLN A 110 30.92 26.48 17.14
CA GLN A 110 31.90 27.19 16.31
C GLN A 110 32.06 26.51 14.94
N GLY A 111 32.21 25.18 14.92
CA GLY A 111 32.27 24.41 13.68
C GLY A 111 31.00 24.57 12.82
N VAL A 112 29.81 24.53 13.43
CA VAL A 112 28.53 24.74 12.73
C VAL A 112 28.46 26.13 12.11
N VAL A 113 28.80 27.18 12.86
CA VAL A 113 28.77 28.56 12.37
C VAL A 113 29.76 28.76 11.22
N LEU A 114 30.99 28.25 11.37
CA LEU A 114 32.00 28.30 10.30
C LEU A 114 31.55 27.56 9.04
N TYR A 115 30.87 26.42 9.20
CA TYR A 115 30.30 25.69 8.08
C TYR A 115 29.25 26.51 7.33
N TYR A 116 28.28 27.13 8.04
CA TYR A 116 27.28 28.00 7.42
C TYR A 116 27.85 29.27 6.79
N GLN A 117 29.00 29.76 7.27
CA GLN A 117 29.76 30.86 6.63
C GLN A 117 30.53 30.42 5.38
N GLY A 118 30.54 29.13 5.03
CA GLY A 118 31.32 28.57 3.92
C GLY A 118 32.80 28.33 4.25
N LEU A 119 33.22 28.48 5.52
CA LEU A 119 34.59 28.24 6.00
C LEU A 119 34.79 26.77 6.38
N VAL A 120 34.51 25.87 5.44
CA VAL A 120 34.38 24.42 5.65
C VAL A 120 35.64 23.78 6.25
N GLN A 121 36.84 24.20 5.82
CA GLN A 121 38.10 23.68 6.37
C GLN A 121 38.28 24.03 7.86
N GLN A 122 37.89 25.23 8.27
CA GLN A 122 37.95 25.65 9.67
C GLN A 122 36.89 24.90 10.50
N ALA A 123 35.72 24.64 9.91
CA ALA A 123 34.70 23.82 10.54
C ALA A 123 35.18 22.40 10.84
N VAL A 124 35.92 21.74 9.93
CA VAL A 124 36.52 20.42 10.16
C VAL A 124 37.45 20.43 11.37
N VAL A 125 38.25 21.48 11.54
CA VAL A 125 39.15 21.62 12.69
C VAL A 125 38.35 21.65 14.00
N ASP A 126 37.31 22.47 14.08
CA ASP A 126 36.50 22.58 15.29
C ASP A 126 35.63 21.34 15.55
N TYR A 127 35.10 20.69 14.51
CA TYR A 127 34.43 19.40 14.65
C TYR A 127 35.37 18.31 15.16
N SER A 128 36.61 18.26 14.67
CA SER A 128 37.63 17.31 15.14
C SER A 128 37.99 17.55 16.61
N ARG A 129 38.09 18.82 17.02
CA ARG A 129 38.28 19.19 18.43
C ARG A 129 37.11 18.74 19.29
N ALA A 130 35.88 18.99 18.84
CA ALA A 130 34.68 18.53 19.53
C ALA A 130 34.58 16.99 19.58
N LEU A 131 35.07 16.29 18.56
CA LEU A 131 35.00 14.82 18.46
C LEU A 131 35.87 14.18 19.54
N ASN A 132 37.08 14.70 19.74
CA ASN A 132 37.96 14.28 20.82
C ASN A 132 37.30 14.45 22.20
N ILE A 133 36.50 15.51 22.38
CA ILE A 133 35.72 15.72 23.60
C ILE A 133 34.58 14.71 23.71
N ALA A 134 33.84 14.42 22.64
CA ALA A 134 32.80 13.40 22.64
C ALA A 134 33.33 11.98 22.97
N ILE A 135 34.55 11.67 22.51
CA ILE A 135 35.29 10.45 22.86
C ILE A 135 35.62 10.44 24.35
N ALA A 136 36.20 11.52 24.88
CA ALA A 136 36.53 11.65 26.30
C ALA A 136 35.29 11.53 27.20
N LEU A 137 34.14 12.06 26.75
CA LEU A 137 32.85 11.98 27.44
C LEU A 137 32.14 10.63 27.26
N LYS A 138 32.70 9.68 26.49
CA LYS A 138 32.10 8.38 26.17
C LYS A 138 30.66 8.50 25.66
N SER A 139 30.43 9.47 24.76
CA SER A 139 29.10 9.76 24.21
C SER A 139 29.05 9.34 22.73
N PRO A 140 28.68 8.08 22.43
CA PRO A 140 28.74 7.52 21.08
C PRO A 140 27.88 8.28 20.07
N ILE A 141 26.65 8.67 20.43
CA ILE A 141 25.82 9.50 19.54
C ILE A 141 26.49 10.83 19.21
N LYS A 142 27.07 11.54 20.19
CA LYS A 142 27.80 12.79 19.90
C LYS A 142 29.01 12.56 18.99
N GLN A 143 29.66 11.40 19.09
CA GLN A 143 30.74 11.02 18.19
C GLN A 143 30.20 10.82 16.77
N ALA A 144 29.12 10.05 16.60
CA ALA A 144 28.48 9.81 15.31
C ALA A 144 28.02 11.12 14.63
N ASN A 145 27.37 12.02 15.37
CA ASN A 145 26.95 13.32 14.82
C ASN A 145 28.14 14.16 14.35
N LEU A 146 29.27 14.12 15.06
CA LEU A 146 30.47 14.86 14.66
C LEU A 146 31.21 14.22 13.48
N LEU A 147 31.28 12.89 13.44
CA LEU A 147 31.78 12.15 12.27
C LEU A 147 30.92 12.48 11.04
N SER A 148 29.59 12.52 11.19
CA SER A 148 28.68 12.94 10.13
C SER A 148 28.92 14.39 9.70
N ASN A 149 29.07 15.34 10.63
CA ASN A 149 29.39 16.73 10.30
C ASN A 149 30.74 16.89 9.57
N ILE A 150 31.77 16.11 9.96
CA ILE A 150 33.07 16.09 9.28
C ILE A 150 32.92 15.49 7.88
N GLY A 151 32.15 14.40 7.74
CA GLY A 151 31.82 13.81 6.45
C GLY A 151 31.14 14.79 5.50
N LEU A 152 30.18 15.57 6.01
CA LEU A 152 29.49 16.63 5.26
C LEU A 152 30.45 17.73 4.81
N ALA A 153 31.36 18.16 5.68
CA ALA A 153 32.38 19.13 5.33
C ALA A 153 33.32 18.60 4.22
N TYR A 154 33.73 17.33 4.28
CA TYR A 154 34.52 16.73 3.20
C TYR A 154 33.74 16.55 1.91
N PHE A 155 32.44 16.27 1.99
CA PHE A 155 31.55 16.21 0.83
C PHE A 155 31.51 17.55 0.09
N ASP A 156 31.36 18.65 0.82
CA ASP A 156 31.35 20.01 0.24
C ASP A 156 32.71 20.44 -0.31
N MET A 157 33.80 19.90 0.25
CA MET A 157 35.15 20.02 -0.29
C MET A 157 35.43 19.08 -1.47
N TYR A 158 34.41 18.35 -1.96
CA TYR A 158 34.52 17.36 -3.02
C TYR A 158 35.46 16.19 -2.75
N ASN A 159 35.72 15.88 -1.47
CA ASN A 159 36.51 14.73 -1.06
C ASN A 159 35.60 13.54 -0.68
N MET A 160 35.10 12.85 -1.70
CA MET A 160 34.11 11.77 -1.54
C MET A 160 34.64 10.58 -0.74
N GLU A 161 35.95 10.30 -0.81
CA GLU A 161 36.58 9.19 -0.09
C GLU A 161 36.55 9.41 1.42
N LEU A 162 37.08 10.56 1.89
CA LEU A 162 37.04 10.90 3.30
C LEU A 162 35.60 11.08 3.78
N ALA A 163 34.74 11.73 2.99
CA ALA A 163 33.35 11.90 3.34
C ALA A 163 32.65 10.54 3.57
N LEU A 164 32.85 9.58 2.66
CA LEU A 164 32.28 8.24 2.79
C LEU A 164 32.86 7.48 3.98
N ASP A 165 34.17 7.59 4.24
CA ASP A 165 34.81 6.95 5.39
C ASP A 165 34.21 7.45 6.72
N TYR A 166 34.12 8.78 6.89
CA TYR A 166 33.51 9.39 8.07
C TYR A 166 32.02 9.02 8.21
N TYR A 167 31.27 8.97 7.10
CA TYR A 167 29.88 8.53 7.14
C TYR A 167 29.72 7.05 7.50
N GLN A 168 30.61 6.16 7.02
CA GLN A 168 30.61 4.76 7.39
C GLN A 168 30.93 4.57 8.89
N GLN A 169 31.90 5.33 9.42
CA GLN A 169 32.19 5.32 10.85
C GLN A 169 30.98 5.78 11.68
N ALA A 170 30.28 6.85 11.25
CA ALA A 170 29.05 7.31 11.91
C ALA A 170 27.93 6.26 11.81
N LYS A 171 27.75 5.64 10.63
CA LYS A 171 26.73 4.60 10.38
C LYS A 171 26.88 3.41 11.32
N VAL A 172 28.08 2.90 11.53
CA VAL A 172 28.33 1.79 12.48
C VAL A 172 27.85 2.13 13.89
N ILE A 173 28.04 3.37 14.33
CA ILE A 173 27.59 3.82 15.65
C ILE A 173 26.05 3.97 15.67
N TYR A 174 25.46 4.59 14.65
CA TYR A 174 24.01 4.77 14.57
C TYR A 174 23.25 3.44 14.40
N GLU A 175 23.81 2.45 13.72
CA GLU A 175 23.20 1.10 13.63
C GLU A 175 23.05 0.46 15.01
N LYS A 176 24.04 0.67 15.88
CA LYS A 176 24.10 0.08 17.22
C LYS A 176 23.27 0.86 18.25
N GLU A 177 23.36 2.18 18.23
CA GLU A 177 22.83 3.03 19.31
C GLU A 177 21.91 4.17 18.83
N GLY A 178 21.81 4.42 17.53
CA GLY A 178 21.03 5.49 16.94
C GLY A 178 19.54 5.18 16.80
N SER A 179 18.75 6.24 16.69
CA SER A 179 17.33 6.20 16.37
C SER A 179 17.06 5.84 14.90
N ALA A 180 15.80 5.61 14.53
CA ALA A 180 15.42 5.43 13.13
C ALA A 180 15.77 6.68 12.29
N GLN A 181 15.58 7.87 12.84
CA GLN A 181 15.99 9.14 12.23
C GLN A 181 17.50 9.15 11.95
N ASP A 182 18.34 8.85 12.95
CA ASP A 182 19.79 8.89 12.79
C ASP A 182 20.28 7.93 11.68
N LYS A 183 19.61 6.77 11.56
CA LYS A 183 19.89 5.77 10.52
C LYS A 183 19.46 6.25 9.13
N ALA A 184 18.31 6.93 9.03
CA ALA A 184 17.83 7.52 7.78
C ALA A 184 18.72 8.69 7.33
N ASP A 185 19.08 9.60 8.24
CA ASP A 185 19.93 10.77 7.98
C ASP A 185 21.32 10.35 7.46
N ILE A 186 21.93 9.32 8.05
CA ILE A 186 23.24 8.87 7.58
C ILE A 186 23.16 8.17 6.22
N LEU A 187 22.09 7.41 5.96
CA LEU A 187 21.88 6.77 4.67
C LEU A 187 21.59 7.81 3.57
N HIS A 188 20.83 8.86 3.89
CA HIS A 188 20.62 10.03 3.04
C HIS A 188 21.95 10.66 2.61
N ASN A 189 22.83 10.92 3.58
CA ASN A 189 24.14 11.52 3.32
C ASN A 189 25.04 10.62 2.45
N ILE A 190 25.02 9.31 2.69
CA ILE A 190 25.75 8.32 1.86
C ILE A 190 25.17 8.28 0.45
N ALA A 191 23.85 8.37 0.27
CA ALA A 191 23.23 8.42 -1.05
C ALA A 191 23.69 9.64 -1.86
N GLY A 192 23.90 10.79 -1.20
CA GLY A 192 24.49 11.99 -1.80
C GLY A 192 25.90 11.76 -2.39
N ILE A 193 26.73 10.96 -1.70
CA ILE A 193 28.05 10.55 -2.21
C ILE A 193 27.91 9.74 -3.50
N TYR A 194 26.94 8.82 -3.56
CA TYR A 194 26.76 7.97 -4.73
C TYR A 194 26.34 8.76 -5.98
N ILE A 195 25.59 9.84 -5.82
CA ILE A 195 25.33 10.78 -6.93
C ILE A 195 26.65 11.33 -7.47
N ARG A 196 27.54 11.82 -6.59
CA ARG A 196 28.82 12.40 -6.99
C ARG A 196 29.76 11.38 -7.64
N LEU A 197 29.66 10.11 -7.24
CA LEU A 197 30.38 8.99 -7.86
C LEU A 197 29.70 8.49 -9.15
N SER A 198 28.73 9.22 -9.71
CA SER A 198 27.96 8.84 -10.91
C SER A 198 27.20 7.50 -10.78
N ARG A 199 26.95 7.04 -9.55
CA ARG A 199 26.17 5.82 -9.25
C ARG A 199 24.71 6.19 -8.98
N TYR A 200 24.06 6.79 -9.98
CA TYR A 200 22.74 7.39 -9.82
C TYR A 200 21.66 6.38 -9.43
N GLU A 201 21.65 5.18 -10.01
CA GLU A 201 20.63 4.17 -9.67
C GLU A 201 20.71 3.73 -8.21
N SER A 202 21.92 3.43 -7.73
CA SER A 202 22.13 3.07 -6.32
C SER A 202 21.78 4.22 -5.38
N ALA A 203 22.06 5.46 -5.78
CA ALA A 203 21.66 6.64 -5.01
C ALA A 203 20.13 6.74 -4.91
N LEU A 204 19.43 6.62 -6.03
CA LEU A 204 17.97 6.69 -6.08
C LEU A 204 17.31 5.56 -5.28
N GLU A 205 17.85 4.33 -5.33
CA GLU A 205 17.38 3.21 -4.52
C GLU A 205 17.49 3.50 -3.01
N MET A 206 18.64 4.00 -2.56
CA MET A 206 18.83 4.43 -1.17
C MET A 206 17.88 5.57 -0.78
N TYR A 207 17.66 6.56 -1.67
CA TYR A 207 16.71 7.65 -1.37
C TYR A 207 15.27 7.15 -1.26
N ARG A 208 14.84 6.14 -2.02
CA ARG A 208 13.52 5.53 -1.87
C ARG A 208 13.35 4.86 -0.51
N GLU A 209 14.39 4.13 -0.07
CA GLU A 209 14.39 3.52 1.27
C GLU A 209 14.29 4.59 2.37
N VAL A 210 15.09 5.64 2.27
CA VAL A 210 15.11 6.75 3.24
C VAL A 210 13.79 7.53 3.23
N LEU A 211 13.21 7.79 2.06
CA LEU A 211 11.93 8.50 1.92
C LEU A 211 10.81 7.82 2.69
N LYS A 212 10.73 6.49 2.59
CA LYS A 212 9.75 5.70 3.34
C LYS A 212 9.90 5.93 4.85
N VAL A 213 11.13 5.89 5.35
CA VAL A 213 11.41 6.12 6.78
C VAL A 213 11.05 7.55 7.19
N PHE A 214 11.43 8.56 6.40
CA PHE A 214 11.09 9.95 6.73
C PHE A 214 9.57 10.20 6.74
N GLN A 215 8.83 9.61 5.80
CA GLN A 215 7.37 9.68 5.77
C GLN A 215 6.74 9.00 7.00
N GLU A 216 7.21 7.80 7.37
CA GLU A 216 6.75 7.09 8.59
C GLU A 216 7.05 7.89 9.88
N LEU A 217 8.15 8.64 9.91
CA LEU A 217 8.53 9.49 11.03
C LEU A 217 7.80 10.86 11.04
N GLY A 218 7.11 11.23 9.95
CA GLY A 218 6.53 12.56 9.77
C GLY A 218 7.59 13.66 9.60
N ASP A 219 8.78 13.33 9.11
CA ASP A 219 9.86 14.28 8.84
C ASP A 219 9.74 14.89 7.44
N GLU A 220 8.91 15.93 7.32
CA GLU A 220 8.70 16.64 6.05
C GLU A 220 9.97 17.30 5.50
N ASP A 221 10.90 17.72 6.39
CA ASP A 221 12.17 18.31 5.98
C ASP A 221 13.07 17.26 5.33
N GLY A 222 13.21 16.09 5.97
CA GLY A 222 13.93 14.95 5.43
C GLY A 222 13.38 14.50 4.06
N VAL A 223 12.05 14.46 3.91
CA VAL A 223 11.38 14.17 2.63
C VAL A 223 11.77 15.21 1.56
N ALA A 224 11.67 16.51 1.88
CA ALA A 224 12.02 17.57 0.94
C ALA A 224 13.52 17.58 0.58
N GLN A 225 14.41 17.26 1.52
CA GLN A 225 15.83 17.06 1.25
C GLN A 225 16.06 15.90 0.28
N ALA A 226 15.42 14.74 0.51
CA ALA A 226 15.54 13.56 -0.34
C ALA A 226 15.05 13.85 -1.76
N TYR A 227 13.88 14.46 -1.92
CA TYR A 227 13.38 14.92 -3.23
C TYR A 227 14.36 15.87 -3.92
N GLY A 228 14.92 16.83 -3.18
CA GLY A 228 15.93 17.73 -3.72
C GLY A 228 17.14 17.01 -4.29
N ASN A 229 17.64 15.98 -3.60
CA ASN A 229 18.81 15.21 -4.04
C ASN A 229 18.47 14.22 -5.16
N MET A 230 17.28 13.60 -5.16
CA MET A 230 16.79 12.83 -6.30
C MET A 230 16.69 13.71 -7.54
N GLY A 231 16.22 14.95 -7.40
CA GLY A 231 16.20 15.95 -8.47
C GLY A 231 17.59 16.24 -9.04
N VAL A 232 18.64 16.28 -8.21
CA VAL A 232 20.04 16.37 -8.67
C VAL A 232 20.44 15.09 -9.41
N ALA A 233 20.16 13.91 -8.89
CA ALA A 233 20.48 12.63 -9.54
C ALA A 233 19.82 12.50 -10.94
N TYR A 234 18.55 12.92 -11.08
CA TYR A 234 17.87 12.96 -12.37
C TYR A 234 18.45 14.01 -13.32
N THR A 235 18.92 15.16 -12.80
CA THR A 235 19.60 16.16 -13.62
C THR A 235 20.88 15.59 -14.23
N GLU A 236 21.70 14.94 -13.41
CA GLU A 236 22.99 14.37 -13.83
C GLU A 236 22.81 13.15 -14.77
N SER A 237 21.74 12.37 -14.57
CA SER A 237 21.36 11.28 -15.47
C SER A 237 20.55 11.73 -16.71
N ARG A 238 20.43 13.06 -16.93
CA ARG A 238 19.75 13.69 -18.08
C ARG A 238 18.24 13.44 -18.19
N GLN A 239 17.60 13.07 -17.09
CA GLN A 239 16.16 12.90 -16.97
C GLN A 239 15.51 14.20 -16.49
N TYR A 240 15.60 15.25 -17.30
CA TYR A 240 15.34 16.64 -16.87
C TYR A 240 13.91 16.90 -16.39
N GLN A 241 12.91 16.17 -16.89
CA GLN A 241 11.52 16.35 -16.46
C GLN A 241 11.27 15.76 -15.07
N LEU A 242 11.83 14.59 -14.77
CA LEU A 242 11.86 14.06 -13.40
C LEU A 242 12.64 14.99 -12.48
N ALA A 243 13.79 15.49 -12.94
CA ALA A 243 14.56 16.47 -12.17
C ALA A 243 13.75 17.72 -11.82
N LEU A 244 12.97 18.24 -12.78
CA LEU A 244 12.06 19.36 -12.58
C LEU A 244 10.99 19.05 -11.54
N HIS A 245 10.32 17.89 -11.68
CA HIS A 245 9.28 17.43 -10.76
C HIS A 245 9.77 17.36 -9.30
N TYR A 246 10.85 16.61 -9.06
CA TYR A 246 11.39 16.41 -7.72
C TYR A 246 11.94 17.70 -7.09
N ASN A 247 12.56 18.59 -7.88
CA ASN A 247 12.97 19.90 -7.36
C ASN A 247 11.78 20.80 -7.04
N GLN A 248 10.67 20.72 -7.77
CA GLN A 248 9.45 21.48 -7.48
C GLN A 248 8.76 20.98 -6.19
N LEU A 249 8.73 19.67 -5.95
CA LEU A 249 8.23 19.11 -4.68
C LEU A 249 9.03 19.67 -3.49
N ALA A 250 10.37 19.60 -3.56
CA ALA A 250 11.23 20.16 -2.52
C ALA A 250 11.04 21.69 -2.37
N LEU A 251 10.92 22.42 -3.49
CA LEU A 251 10.74 23.87 -3.47
C LEU A 251 9.47 24.28 -2.73
N ARG A 252 8.33 23.61 -2.97
CA ARG A 252 7.04 23.93 -2.33
C ARG A 252 7.14 23.85 -0.80
N TYR A 253 7.81 22.83 -0.29
CA TYR A 253 8.06 22.69 1.14
C TYR A 253 8.93 23.84 1.67
N TYR A 254 10.07 24.14 1.03
CA TYR A 254 10.94 25.20 1.52
C TYR A 254 10.34 26.61 1.40
N GLN A 255 9.36 26.81 0.52
CA GLN A 255 8.55 28.02 0.47
C GLN A 255 7.60 28.12 1.67
N SER A 256 6.99 27.01 2.11
CA SER A 256 6.06 27.04 3.25
C SER A 256 6.77 27.31 4.58
N VAL A 257 8.01 26.85 4.74
CA VAL A 257 8.84 27.09 5.94
C VAL A 257 9.76 28.31 5.84
N ASN A 258 9.72 29.05 4.73
CA ASN A 258 10.52 30.24 4.45
C ASN A 258 12.04 30.06 4.70
N ASN A 259 12.62 28.98 4.18
CA ASN A 259 14.04 28.68 4.37
C ASN A 259 14.89 29.22 3.21
N ALA A 260 15.45 30.43 3.36
CA ALA A 260 16.24 31.11 2.33
C ALA A 260 17.43 30.26 1.80
N PHE A 261 18.13 29.53 2.68
CA PHE A 261 19.26 28.69 2.28
C PHE A 261 18.83 27.60 1.27
N GLN A 262 17.77 26.88 1.60
CA GLN A 262 17.26 25.81 0.75
C GLN A 262 16.58 26.35 -0.51
N LEU A 263 15.85 27.47 -0.40
CA LEU A 263 15.24 28.16 -1.53
C LEU A 263 16.29 28.57 -2.57
N SER A 264 17.40 29.17 -2.14
CA SER A 264 18.51 29.54 -3.02
C SER A 264 19.02 28.33 -3.81
N THR A 265 19.22 27.19 -3.14
CA THR A 265 19.68 25.95 -3.75
C THR A 265 18.67 25.40 -4.76
N LYS A 266 17.38 25.31 -4.40
CA LYS A 266 16.34 24.77 -5.29
C LYS A 266 16.12 25.65 -6.51
N HIS A 267 16.09 26.97 -6.35
CA HIS A 267 16.02 27.89 -7.47
C HIS A 267 17.24 27.77 -8.39
N THR A 268 18.45 27.64 -7.85
CA THR A 268 19.68 27.44 -8.65
C THR A 268 19.63 26.12 -9.45
N ASN A 269 19.15 25.04 -8.85
CA ASN A 269 18.94 23.76 -9.53
C ASN A 269 17.90 23.88 -10.66
N LEU A 270 16.76 24.51 -10.38
CA LEU A 270 15.70 24.74 -11.38
C LEU A 270 16.18 25.61 -12.54
N ALA A 271 17.01 26.62 -12.28
CA ALA A 271 17.64 27.40 -13.35
C ALA A 271 18.51 26.52 -14.24
N THR A 272 19.32 25.64 -13.65
CA THR A 272 20.18 24.69 -14.37
C THR A 272 19.36 23.69 -15.21
N ILE A 273 18.28 23.14 -14.65
CA ILE A 273 17.39 22.20 -15.36
C ILE A 273 16.70 22.91 -16.53
N ASN A 274 16.18 24.12 -16.32
CA ASN A 274 15.50 24.88 -17.37
C ASN A 274 16.46 25.33 -18.48
N LEU A 275 17.74 25.61 -18.18
CA LEU A 275 18.78 25.79 -19.19
C LEU A 275 18.92 24.56 -20.09
N LYS A 276 18.94 23.35 -19.52
CA LYS A 276 19.03 22.09 -20.29
C LYS A 276 17.77 21.81 -21.11
N LEU A 277 16.61 22.28 -20.65
CA LEU A 277 15.34 22.22 -21.36
C LEU A 277 15.15 23.37 -22.39
N ASN A 278 16.16 24.24 -22.58
CA ASN A 278 16.09 25.43 -23.45
C ASN A 278 14.96 26.42 -23.08
N LYS A 279 14.54 26.45 -21.81
CA LYS A 279 13.53 27.38 -21.28
C LYS A 279 14.22 28.59 -20.63
N PHE A 280 14.86 29.43 -21.44
CA PHE A 280 15.79 30.46 -20.97
C PHE A 280 15.14 31.52 -20.06
N ASP A 281 13.91 31.96 -20.33
CA ASP A 281 13.23 32.96 -19.49
C ASP A 281 12.90 32.42 -18.10
N VAL A 282 12.46 31.16 -18.04
CA VAL A 282 12.19 30.45 -16.79
C VAL A 282 13.51 30.23 -16.02
N ALA A 283 14.57 29.86 -16.73
CA ALA A 283 15.90 29.73 -16.14
C ALA A 283 16.39 31.06 -15.54
N PHE A 284 16.16 32.18 -16.22
CA PHE A 284 16.54 33.51 -15.76
C PHE A 284 15.78 33.92 -14.50
N TYR A 285 14.46 33.67 -14.46
CA TYR A 285 13.65 33.88 -13.26
C TYR A 285 14.21 33.12 -12.05
N HIS A 286 14.45 31.82 -12.22
CA HIS A 286 14.97 30.99 -11.13
C HIS A 286 16.40 31.37 -10.74
N ALA A 287 17.27 31.76 -11.68
CA ALA A 287 18.64 32.18 -11.37
C ALA A 287 18.68 33.46 -10.51
N ASN A 288 17.85 34.46 -10.83
CA ASN A 288 17.74 35.69 -10.03
C ASN A 288 17.17 35.41 -8.63
N ALA A 289 16.12 34.58 -8.53
CA ALA A 289 15.59 34.18 -7.23
C ALA A 289 16.64 33.42 -6.40
N GLY A 290 17.42 32.54 -7.02
CA GLY A 290 18.53 31.84 -6.38
C GLY A 290 19.56 32.80 -5.77
N GLN A 291 19.94 33.84 -6.53
CA GLN A 291 20.84 34.89 -6.06
C GLN A 291 20.24 35.68 -4.89
N GLN A 292 18.98 36.11 -4.99
CA GLN A 292 18.32 36.90 -3.95
C GLN A 292 18.27 36.13 -2.62
N PHE A 293 17.86 34.86 -2.65
CA PHE A 293 17.84 34.03 -1.45
C PHE A 293 19.25 33.70 -0.92
N ALA A 294 20.28 33.64 -1.77
CA ALA A 294 21.65 33.47 -1.29
C ALA A 294 22.15 34.67 -0.49
N ILE A 295 21.76 35.88 -0.92
CA ILE A 295 22.05 37.13 -0.20
C ILE A 295 21.30 37.16 1.13
N GLU A 296 20.01 36.78 1.11
CA GLU A 296 19.19 36.69 2.32
C GLU A 296 19.75 35.68 3.34
N ALA A 297 20.29 34.55 2.86
CA ALA A 297 20.91 33.53 3.69
C ALA A 297 22.32 33.90 4.21
N ASP A 298 22.86 35.07 3.84
CA ASP A 298 24.25 35.51 4.11
C ASP A 298 25.30 34.42 3.78
N ASN A 299 25.05 33.65 2.71
CA ASN A 299 25.92 32.54 2.33
C ASN A 299 26.62 32.81 1.01
N LYS A 300 27.90 33.16 1.10
CA LYS A 300 28.73 33.51 -0.06
C LYS A 300 29.02 32.32 -1.00
N SER A 301 29.02 31.08 -0.49
CA SER A 301 29.20 29.89 -1.33
C SER A 301 27.98 29.65 -2.21
N LEU A 302 26.77 29.76 -1.63
CA LEU A 302 25.51 29.74 -2.37
C LEU A 302 25.43 30.89 -3.36
N LEU A 303 25.87 32.09 -2.96
CA LEU A 303 25.89 33.25 -3.84
C LEU A 303 26.81 33.02 -5.05
N ALA A 304 28.01 32.49 -4.83
CA ALA A 304 28.93 32.16 -5.92
C ALA A 304 28.31 31.12 -6.88
N ALA A 305 27.62 30.12 -6.36
CA ALA A 305 26.92 29.10 -7.16
C ALA A 305 25.75 29.69 -7.97
N ALA A 306 24.90 30.52 -7.35
CA ALA A 306 23.78 31.17 -8.01
C ALA A 306 24.26 32.13 -9.11
N LEU A 307 25.29 32.94 -8.84
CA LEU A 307 25.90 33.85 -9.82
C LEU A 307 26.51 33.10 -11.00
N HIS A 308 27.13 31.94 -10.76
CA HIS A 308 27.67 31.12 -11.84
C HIS A 308 26.58 30.65 -12.81
N VAL A 309 25.45 30.17 -12.30
CA VAL A 309 24.33 29.77 -13.16
C VAL A 309 23.72 30.98 -13.85
N LEU A 310 23.56 32.10 -13.13
CA LEU A 310 23.04 33.35 -13.71
C LEU A 310 23.91 33.87 -14.85
N SER A 311 25.25 33.79 -14.74
CA SER A 311 26.15 34.24 -15.82
C SER A 311 25.99 33.39 -17.09
N ILE A 312 25.76 32.08 -16.94
CA ILE A 312 25.44 31.19 -18.07
C ILE A 312 24.11 31.59 -18.71
N VAL A 313 23.06 31.83 -17.91
CA VAL A 313 21.74 32.23 -18.44
C VAL A 313 21.83 33.56 -19.20
N GLN A 314 22.47 34.56 -18.61
CA GLN A 314 22.69 35.88 -19.23
C GLN A 314 23.46 35.73 -20.55
N PHE A 315 24.50 34.90 -20.57
CA PHE A 315 25.30 34.64 -21.77
C PHE A 315 24.46 34.02 -22.89
N VAL A 316 23.63 33.02 -22.57
CA VAL A 316 22.77 32.34 -23.54
C VAL A 316 21.63 33.25 -24.04
N GLN A 317 21.15 34.19 -23.22
CA GLN A 317 20.19 35.23 -23.63
C GLN A 317 20.83 36.36 -24.47
N GLY A 318 22.16 36.37 -24.63
CA GLY A 318 22.89 37.37 -25.40
C GLY A 318 23.29 38.63 -24.62
N ASP A 319 23.04 38.69 -23.30
CA ASP A 319 23.53 39.77 -22.44
C ASP A 319 24.97 39.48 -21.97
N THR A 320 25.90 39.53 -22.92
CA THR A 320 27.30 39.17 -22.71
C THR A 320 28.01 40.07 -21.70
N GLN A 321 27.59 41.35 -21.58
CA GLN A 321 28.23 42.29 -20.67
C GLN A 321 27.85 42.01 -19.21
N SER A 322 26.56 41.77 -18.93
CA SER A 322 26.13 41.34 -17.59
C SER A 322 26.70 39.98 -17.25
N ALA A 323 26.70 39.03 -18.20
CA ALA A 323 27.29 37.71 -18.01
C ALA A 323 28.76 37.77 -17.56
N LYS A 324 29.55 38.66 -18.17
CA LYS A 324 30.95 38.89 -17.78
C LYS A 324 31.07 39.35 -16.33
N GLN A 325 30.34 40.41 -15.96
CA GLN A 325 30.38 40.97 -14.59
C GLN A 325 29.95 39.95 -13.55
N THR A 326 28.85 39.22 -13.81
CA THR A 326 28.33 38.18 -12.95
C THR A 326 29.33 37.02 -12.79
N SER A 327 29.98 36.61 -13.87
CA SER A 327 30.99 35.54 -13.85
C SER A 327 32.24 35.94 -13.06
N GLU A 328 32.76 37.15 -13.27
CA GLU A 328 33.92 37.69 -12.54
C GLU A 328 33.64 37.76 -11.02
N HIS A 329 32.42 38.16 -10.64
CA HIS A 329 31.99 38.18 -9.24
C HIS A 329 31.92 36.76 -8.65
N SER A 330 31.31 35.81 -9.37
CA SER A 330 31.26 34.41 -8.96
C SER A 330 32.66 33.81 -8.71
N ILE A 331 33.61 34.02 -9.63
CA ILE A 331 34.98 33.52 -9.52
C ILE A 331 35.72 34.17 -8.34
N THR A 332 35.52 35.46 -8.12
CA THR A 332 36.15 36.20 -7.01
C THR A 332 35.72 35.60 -5.67
N LEU A 333 34.40 35.38 -5.49
CA LEU A 333 33.88 34.68 -4.31
C LEU A 333 34.44 33.26 -4.22
N ALA A 334 34.45 32.50 -5.31
CA ALA A 334 34.96 31.12 -5.29
C ALA A 334 36.44 31.04 -4.88
N LYS A 335 37.27 32.03 -5.25
CA LYS A 335 38.68 32.16 -4.84
C LYS A 335 38.84 32.50 -3.36
N GLU A 336 38.02 33.40 -2.82
CA GLU A 336 38.02 33.78 -1.39
C GLU A 336 37.85 32.54 -0.48
N TYR A 337 37.07 31.55 -0.93
CA TYR A 337 36.72 30.35 -0.16
C TYR A 337 37.40 29.06 -0.65
N ASN A 338 38.36 29.17 -1.57
CA ASN A 338 39.11 28.03 -2.12
C ASN A 338 38.21 26.92 -2.70
N ASN A 339 37.09 27.30 -3.34
CA ASN A 339 36.19 26.36 -4.00
C ASN A 339 36.70 26.05 -5.41
N GLY A 340 37.54 25.03 -5.51
CA GLY A 340 38.24 24.71 -6.74
C GLY A 340 37.36 24.38 -7.93
N MET A 341 36.29 23.60 -7.71
CA MET A 341 35.36 23.25 -8.79
C MET A 341 34.65 24.49 -9.33
N ARG A 342 34.21 25.41 -8.46
CA ARG A 342 33.53 26.63 -8.91
C ARG A 342 34.48 27.59 -9.62
N ILE A 343 35.75 27.67 -9.20
CA ILE A 343 36.79 28.41 -9.92
C ILE A 343 36.96 27.84 -11.33
N LYS A 344 37.10 26.52 -11.45
CA LYS A 344 37.19 25.82 -12.75
C LYS A 344 36.01 26.16 -13.64
N ASP A 345 34.78 25.95 -13.17
CA ASP A 345 33.58 26.15 -14.00
C ASP A 345 33.43 27.62 -14.41
N GLY A 346 33.76 28.54 -13.51
CA GLY A 346 33.83 29.98 -13.79
C GLY A 346 34.84 30.32 -14.89
N LEU A 347 36.05 29.78 -14.85
CA LEU A 347 37.08 29.99 -15.89
C LEU A 347 36.60 29.50 -17.26
N GLY A 348 35.88 28.37 -17.30
CA GLY A 348 35.31 27.82 -18.53
C GLY A 348 34.29 28.75 -19.19
N ILE A 349 33.33 29.27 -18.42
CA ILE A 349 32.32 30.20 -18.96
C ILE A 349 32.94 31.57 -19.28
N GLU A 350 33.89 32.06 -18.47
CA GLU A 350 34.56 33.34 -18.73
C GLU A 350 35.40 33.28 -20.03
N ALA A 351 36.00 32.13 -20.35
CA ALA A 351 36.67 31.92 -21.62
C ALA A 351 35.69 32.06 -22.81
N LEU A 352 34.51 31.45 -22.73
CA LEU A 352 33.47 31.56 -23.77
C LEU A 352 32.94 32.99 -23.92
N ILE A 353 32.70 33.67 -22.79
CA ILE A 353 32.25 35.06 -22.77
C ILE A 353 33.28 35.97 -23.45
N ASN A 354 34.57 35.88 -23.08
CA ASN A 354 35.60 36.72 -23.71
C ASN A 354 35.81 36.39 -25.19
N ALA A 355 35.68 35.11 -25.59
CA ALA A 355 35.72 34.74 -27.00
C ALA A 355 34.57 35.39 -27.80
N SER A 356 33.36 35.45 -27.22
CA SER A 356 32.21 36.11 -27.85
C SER A 356 32.37 37.63 -27.95
N LEU A 357 33.12 38.25 -27.04
CA LEU A 357 33.48 39.68 -27.06
C LEU A 357 34.65 40.01 -28.00
N GLY A 358 35.26 38.99 -28.62
CA GLY A 358 36.40 39.15 -29.54
C GLY A 358 37.78 39.20 -28.85
N ASP A 359 37.85 39.02 -27.53
CA ASP A 359 39.12 38.95 -26.79
C ASP A 359 39.65 37.50 -26.75
N TYR A 360 40.16 37.05 -27.91
CA TYR A 360 40.62 35.67 -28.08
C TYR A 360 41.87 35.33 -27.28
N GLU A 361 42.73 36.32 -26.99
CA GLU A 361 43.94 36.11 -26.19
C GLU A 361 43.57 35.81 -24.73
N LYS A 362 42.72 36.64 -24.13
CA LYS A 362 42.22 36.38 -22.77
C LYS A 362 41.41 35.09 -22.71
N ALA A 363 40.57 34.82 -23.72
CA ALA A 363 39.80 33.58 -23.80
C ALA A 363 40.68 32.32 -23.81
N LEU A 364 41.75 32.32 -24.62
CA LEU A 364 42.69 31.20 -24.69
C LEU A 364 43.43 31.00 -23.36
N ASN A 365 43.86 32.08 -22.72
CA ASN A 365 44.52 32.01 -21.42
C ASN A 365 43.59 31.45 -20.32
N LEU A 366 42.35 31.93 -20.25
CA LEU A 366 41.33 31.43 -19.32
C LEU A 366 41.00 29.96 -19.59
N HIS A 367 40.90 29.56 -20.86
CA HIS A 367 40.69 28.17 -21.23
C HIS A 367 41.87 27.28 -20.82
N GLN A 368 43.11 27.75 -20.98
CA GLN A 368 44.29 27.02 -20.52
C GLN A 368 44.28 26.84 -19.00
N GLN A 369 43.93 27.88 -18.24
CA GLN A 369 43.75 27.78 -16.78
C GLN A 369 42.64 26.78 -16.42
N TYR A 370 41.51 26.79 -17.14
CA TYR A 370 40.45 25.80 -16.98
C TYR A 370 40.96 24.37 -17.19
N VAL A 371 41.71 24.12 -18.27
CA VAL A 371 42.28 22.80 -18.58
C VAL A 371 43.27 22.35 -17.52
N ASP A 372 44.15 23.25 -17.05
CA ASP A 372 45.13 22.93 -16.02
C ASP A 372 44.45 22.64 -14.68
N TYR A 373 43.39 23.38 -14.35
CA TYR A 373 42.57 23.11 -13.18
C TYR A 373 41.87 21.74 -13.31
N GLN A 374 41.24 21.45 -14.45
CA GLN A 374 40.60 20.16 -14.72
C GLN A 374 41.60 19.00 -14.62
N ARG A 375 42.83 19.16 -15.13
CA ARG A 375 43.88 18.14 -14.98
C ARG A 375 44.27 17.94 -13.52
N SER A 376 44.44 19.01 -12.75
CA SER A 376 44.79 18.90 -11.33
C SER A 376 43.73 18.12 -10.55
N VAL A 377 42.44 18.43 -10.76
CA VAL A 377 41.30 17.74 -10.15
C VAL A 377 41.24 16.28 -10.58
N ASN A 378 41.32 15.99 -11.89
CA ASN A 378 41.25 14.62 -12.41
C ASN A 378 42.43 13.75 -11.95
N THR A 379 43.62 14.32 -11.77
CA THR A 379 44.81 13.58 -11.30
C THR A 379 44.67 13.23 -9.82
N GLU A 380 44.11 14.14 -9.02
CA GLU A 380 43.79 13.90 -7.61
C GLU A 380 42.66 12.87 -7.45
N GLU A 381 41.61 12.94 -8.28
CA GLU A 381 40.53 11.96 -8.33
C GLU A 381 41.01 10.57 -8.78
N ALA A 382 41.88 10.49 -9.80
CA ALA A 382 42.45 9.22 -10.24
C ALA A 382 43.32 8.58 -9.14
N SER A 383 44.11 9.37 -8.42
CA SER A 383 44.92 8.90 -7.28
C SER A 383 44.04 8.39 -6.12
N LYS A 384 42.91 9.05 -5.86
CA LYS A 384 41.93 8.64 -4.85
C LYS A 384 41.15 7.39 -5.29
N ALA A 385 40.75 7.28 -6.55
CA ALA A 385 40.09 6.11 -7.11
C ALA A 385 40.97 4.85 -7.04
N VAL A 386 42.28 4.99 -7.27
CA VAL A 386 43.26 3.90 -7.07
C VAL A 386 43.31 3.48 -5.59
N SER A 387 43.32 4.45 -4.66
CA SER A 387 43.29 4.18 -3.21
C SER A 387 41.98 3.50 -2.80
N GLN A 388 40.85 3.92 -3.37
CA GLN A 388 39.53 3.33 -3.16
C GLN A 388 39.43 1.89 -3.67
N PHE A 389 40.03 1.60 -4.82
CA PHE A 389 40.10 0.23 -5.35
C PHE A 389 40.90 -0.68 -4.40
N GLN A 390 41.95 -0.14 -3.78
CA GLN A 390 42.78 -0.86 -2.83
C GLN A 390 42.02 -1.15 -1.52
N ILE A 391 41.34 -0.15 -0.95
CA ILE A 391 40.49 -0.32 0.24
C ILE A 391 39.34 -1.31 -0.03
N GLN A 392 38.71 -1.22 -1.20
CA GLN A 392 37.61 -2.12 -1.57
C GLN A 392 38.11 -3.56 -1.77
N PHE A 393 39.30 -3.74 -2.32
CA PHE A 393 39.95 -5.05 -2.44
C PHE A 393 40.23 -5.66 -1.06
N GLU A 394 40.81 -4.87 -0.14
CA GLU A 394 41.09 -5.31 1.24
C GLU A 394 39.81 -5.63 2.03
N SER A 395 38.76 -4.80 1.89
CA SER A 395 37.46 -5.03 2.54
C SER A 395 36.76 -6.29 2.04
N ASN A 396 36.80 -6.54 0.72
CA ASN A 396 36.26 -7.77 0.14
C ASN A 396 37.00 -9.01 0.64
N GLN A 397 38.32 -8.93 0.80
CA GLN A 397 39.14 -10.00 1.35
C GLN A 397 38.76 -10.29 2.83
N LEU A 398 38.60 -9.25 3.65
CA LEU A 398 38.21 -9.37 5.05
C LEU A 398 36.79 -9.94 5.22
N ASN A 399 35.84 -9.52 4.38
CA ASN A 399 34.47 -10.03 4.39
C ASN A 399 34.40 -11.54 4.05
N GLN A 400 35.26 -12.01 3.13
CA GLN A 400 35.38 -13.44 2.86
C GLN A 400 35.92 -14.21 4.08
N GLU A 401 36.89 -13.66 4.78
CA GLU A 401 37.47 -14.26 6.00
C GLU A 401 36.45 -14.32 7.15
N ILE A 402 35.69 -13.25 7.39
CA ILE A 402 34.60 -13.22 8.39
C ILE A 402 33.53 -14.26 8.05
N LYS A 403 33.18 -14.42 6.77
CA LYS A 403 32.20 -15.41 6.32
C LYS A 403 32.67 -16.84 6.62
N GLN A 404 33.96 -17.13 6.42
CA GLN A 404 34.56 -18.42 6.77
C GLN A 404 34.56 -18.67 8.28
N LEU A 405 34.92 -17.67 9.09
CA LEU A 405 34.92 -17.77 10.55
C LEU A 405 33.51 -18.02 11.12
N LYS A 406 32.50 -17.32 10.59
CA LYS A 406 31.09 -17.54 10.97
C LYS A 406 30.61 -18.95 10.63
N GLN A 407 31.00 -19.49 9.47
CA GLN A 407 30.66 -20.87 9.10
C GLN A 407 31.30 -21.89 10.06
N GLN A 408 32.54 -21.67 10.48
CA GLN A 408 33.22 -22.53 11.45
C GLN A 408 32.55 -22.50 12.82
N GLN A 409 32.19 -21.30 13.31
CA GLN A 409 31.49 -21.14 14.59
C GLN A 409 30.13 -21.85 14.57
N TYR A 410 29.37 -21.71 13.49
CA TYR A 410 28.07 -22.38 13.32
C TYR A 410 28.18 -23.91 13.33
N LEU A 411 29.20 -24.47 12.65
CA LEU A 411 29.47 -25.91 12.68
C LEU A 411 29.77 -26.43 14.10
N GLN A 412 30.48 -25.64 14.90
CA GLN A 412 30.82 -25.99 16.28
C GLN A 412 29.58 -25.99 17.18
N GLU A 413 28.70 -25.01 17.03
CA GLU A 413 27.41 -24.96 17.74
C GLU A 413 26.52 -26.18 17.40
N LEU A 414 26.45 -26.57 16.12
CA LEU A 414 25.71 -27.76 15.69
C LEU A 414 26.27 -29.05 16.32
N GLN A 415 27.60 -29.18 16.43
CA GLN A 415 28.22 -30.35 17.07
C GLN A 415 27.90 -30.42 18.58
N ILE A 416 27.91 -29.28 19.27
CA ILE A 416 27.54 -29.18 20.69
C ILE A 416 26.05 -29.53 20.87
N ALA A 417 25.18 -28.99 20.02
CA ALA A 417 23.74 -29.26 20.06
C ALA A 417 23.43 -30.74 19.82
N LYS A 418 24.06 -31.38 18.84
CA LYS A 418 23.91 -32.82 18.56
C LYS A 418 24.30 -33.69 19.76
N ARG A 419 25.40 -33.36 20.44
CA ARG A 419 25.85 -34.09 21.63
C ARG A 419 24.87 -33.92 22.80
N SER A 420 24.32 -32.72 22.97
CA SER A 420 23.27 -32.45 23.97
C SER A 420 22.01 -33.26 23.70
N GLN A 421 21.50 -33.26 22.45
CA GLN A 421 20.33 -34.04 22.04
C GLN A 421 20.48 -35.55 22.29
N LEU A 422 21.64 -36.13 21.96
CA LEU A 422 21.91 -37.55 22.21
C LEU A 422 21.85 -37.87 23.71
N THR A 423 22.43 -37.00 24.54
CA THR A 423 22.42 -37.16 26.00
C THR A 423 21.00 -37.07 26.55
N PHE A 424 20.19 -36.14 26.04
CA PHE A 424 18.79 -35.98 26.41
C PHE A 424 17.93 -37.19 26.00
N LEU A 425 18.13 -37.73 24.79
CA LEU A 425 17.43 -38.92 24.32
C LEU A 425 17.67 -40.13 25.23
N LEU A 426 18.92 -40.35 25.66
CA LEU A 426 19.27 -41.43 26.58
C LEU A 426 18.54 -41.32 27.92
N VAL A 427 18.38 -40.10 28.44
CA VAL A 427 17.62 -39.84 29.69
C VAL A 427 16.13 -40.14 29.50
N ILE A 428 15.53 -39.73 28.37
CA ILE A 428 14.12 -40.03 28.07
C ILE A 428 13.86 -41.53 28.03
N VAL A 429 14.74 -42.30 27.36
CA VAL A 429 14.60 -43.76 27.28
C VAL A 429 14.62 -44.40 28.67
N ALA A 430 15.52 -43.94 29.56
CA ALA A 430 15.57 -44.43 30.94
C ALA A 430 14.28 -44.11 31.73
N ILE A 431 13.71 -42.91 31.54
CA ILE A 431 12.44 -42.50 32.17
C ILE A 431 11.26 -43.34 31.64
N LEU A 432 11.18 -43.59 30.33
CA LEU A 432 10.12 -44.39 29.73
C LEU A 432 10.10 -45.81 30.29
N ILE A 433 11.26 -46.43 30.47
CA ILE A 433 11.37 -47.76 31.10
C ILE A 433 10.78 -47.72 32.52
N LEU A 434 11.10 -46.70 33.31
CA LEU A 434 10.58 -46.54 34.67
C LEU A 434 9.05 -46.33 34.71
N ILE A 435 8.51 -45.47 33.84
CA ILE A 435 7.06 -45.20 33.74
C ILE A 435 6.29 -46.48 33.39
N THR A 436 6.84 -47.30 32.48
CA THR A 436 6.19 -48.54 32.04
C THR A 436 6.01 -49.51 33.21
N VAL A 437 7.00 -49.61 34.09
CA VAL A 437 6.94 -50.42 35.31
C VAL A 437 5.85 -49.92 36.27
N ILE A 438 5.73 -48.60 36.47
CA ILE A 438 4.72 -47.98 37.34
C ILE A 438 3.29 -48.16 36.79
N ALA A 439 3.11 -48.00 35.48
CA ALA A 439 1.81 -48.10 34.83
C ALA A 439 1.19 -49.51 34.97
N VAL A 440 2.02 -50.56 34.86
CA VAL A 440 1.59 -51.95 35.07
C VAL A 440 1.11 -52.17 36.51
N TYR A 441 1.74 -51.52 37.48
CA TYR A 441 1.34 -51.58 38.89
C TYR A 441 -0.01 -50.87 39.13
N LYS A 442 -0.18 -49.64 38.64
CA LYS A 442 -1.40 -48.82 38.84
C LYS A 442 -2.66 -49.43 38.20
N ARG A 443 -2.53 -50.02 37.02
CA ARG A 443 -3.68 -50.60 36.29
C ARG A 443 -4.37 -51.73 37.05
N ARG A 444 -3.68 -52.39 37.98
CA ARG A 444 -4.28 -53.42 38.84
C ARG A 444 -5.18 -52.85 39.94
N THR A 445 -4.94 -51.63 40.42
CA THR A 445 -5.69 -51.06 41.55
C THR A 445 -6.98 -50.35 41.10
N GLU A 446 -6.94 -49.60 40.00
CA GLU A 446 -8.10 -48.81 39.51
C GLU A 446 -9.34 -49.65 39.18
N LYS A 447 -9.16 -50.91 38.76
CA LYS A 447 -10.27 -51.80 38.42
C LYS A 447 -11.20 -52.08 39.60
N GLN A 448 -10.71 -51.96 40.84
CA GLN A 448 -11.51 -52.25 42.04
C GLN A 448 -12.41 -51.07 42.49
N ALA A 449 -12.07 -49.81 42.16
CA ALA A 449 -12.80 -48.63 42.65
C ALA A 449 -14.04 -48.25 41.81
N LYS A 450 -14.00 -48.54 40.50
CA LYS A 450 -14.98 -48.04 39.52
C LYS A 450 -16.41 -48.57 39.69
N LEU A 451 -16.59 -49.67 40.41
CA LEU A 451 -17.89 -50.33 40.60
C LEU A 451 -18.81 -49.60 41.60
N LYS A 452 -18.29 -48.78 42.53
CA LYS A 452 -19.10 -48.16 43.60
C LYS A 452 -19.75 -46.81 43.26
N LEU A 453 -19.28 -46.10 42.24
CA LEU A 453 -19.67 -44.69 41.98
C LEU A 453 -20.94 -44.54 41.10
N SER A 454 -21.31 -45.59 40.37
CA SER A 454 -22.34 -45.48 39.32
C SER A 454 -23.77 -45.28 39.84
N GLU A 455 -24.06 -45.64 41.08
CA GLU A 455 -25.46 -45.69 41.58
C GLU A 455 -25.99 -44.32 42.06
N GLN A 456 -25.13 -43.36 42.45
CA GLN A 456 -25.58 -42.11 43.09
C GLN A 456 -26.03 -41.01 42.11
N VAL A 457 -25.65 -41.09 40.83
CA VAL A 457 -25.82 -40.01 39.84
C VAL A 457 -27.24 -39.92 39.27
N GLU A 458 -28.00 -41.02 39.30
CA GLU A 458 -29.26 -41.12 38.55
C GLU A 458 -30.42 -40.26 39.11
N GLN A 459 -30.40 -39.96 40.40
CA GLN A 459 -31.57 -39.40 41.09
C GLN A 459 -31.73 -37.87 40.94
N ARG A 460 -30.65 -37.12 40.72
CA ARG A 460 -30.67 -35.64 40.65
C ARG A 460 -31.10 -35.07 39.29
N THR A 461 -31.24 -35.92 38.29
CA THR A 461 -31.39 -35.52 36.88
C THR A 461 -32.82 -35.18 36.47
N LYS A 462 -33.84 -35.63 37.22
CA LYS A 462 -35.26 -35.53 36.81
C LYS A 462 -35.93 -34.16 37.02
N GLU A 463 -35.48 -33.33 37.97
CA GLU A 463 -36.17 -32.07 38.30
C GLU A 463 -35.81 -30.90 37.37
N LEU A 464 -34.62 -30.91 36.75
CA LEU A 464 -34.19 -29.90 35.77
C LEU A 464 -34.92 -29.98 34.41
N GLN A 465 -35.77 -30.99 34.20
CA GLN A 465 -36.28 -31.37 32.89
C GLN A 465 -37.48 -30.55 32.40
N SER A 466 -38.31 -30.00 33.29
CA SER A 466 -39.59 -29.39 32.90
C SER A 466 -39.47 -27.94 32.38
N VAL A 467 -38.67 -27.09 33.04
CA VAL A 467 -38.50 -25.67 32.64
C VAL A 467 -37.60 -25.53 31.40
N ALA A 468 -36.70 -26.50 31.17
CA ALA A 468 -35.91 -26.56 29.94
C ALA A 468 -36.75 -26.87 28.69
N GLN A 469 -37.99 -27.32 28.82
CA GLN A 469 -38.78 -27.89 27.72
C GLN A 469 -39.40 -26.82 26.79
N GLU A 470 -40.03 -25.77 27.31
CA GLU A 470 -40.65 -24.72 26.46
C GLU A 470 -39.60 -23.84 25.75
N LEU A 471 -38.50 -23.53 26.44
CA LEU A 471 -37.37 -22.79 25.86
C LEU A 471 -36.58 -23.67 24.89
N ARG A 472 -36.62 -25.01 25.08
CA ARG A 472 -36.16 -25.96 24.06
C ARG A 472 -37.03 -25.88 22.83
N GLU A 473 -38.34 -25.90 22.89
CA GLU A 473 -39.19 -26.03 21.68
C GLU A 473 -38.95 -24.90 20.65
N ALA A 474 -38.87 -23.63 21.08
CA ALA A 474 -38.57 -22.52 20.16
C ALA A 474 -37.10 -22.50 19.69
N ASN A 475 -36.17 -22.86 20.58
CA ASN A 475 -34.76 -23.00 20.21
C ASN A 475 -34.51 -24.25 19.36
N GLU A 476 -35.35 -25.28 19.46
CA GLU A 476 -35.33 -26.50 18.68
C GLU A 476 -35.75 -26.21 17.25
N VAL A 477 -36.81 -25.45 16.99
CA VAL A 477 -37.18 -25.09 15.60
C VAL A 477 -36.05 -24.31 14.90
N LYS A 478 -35.45 -23.32 15.59
CA LYS A 478 -34.32 -22.53 15.06
C LYS A 478 -33.03 -23.34 14.97
N SER A 479 -32.73 -24.16 15.97
CA SER A 479 -31.58 -25.07 15.97
C SER A 479 -31.75 -26.16 14.94
N GLN A 480 -32.97 -26.62 14.66
CA GLN A 480 -33.29 -27.64 13.66
C GLN A 480 -33.16 -27.06 12.25
N PHE A 481 -33.55 -25.80 12.02
CA PHE A 481 -33.21 -25.06 10.79
C PHE A 481 -31.69 -24.97 10.59
N LEU A 482 -30.95 -24.49 11.60
CA LEU A 482 -29.49 -24.35 11.52
C LEU A 482 -28.77 -25.71 11.44
N ALA A 483 -29.27 -26.73 12.11
CA ALA A 483 -28.72 -28.08 12.10
C ALA A 483 -28.97 -28.76 10.75
N ASN A 484 -30.16 -28.60 10.17
CA ASN A 484 -30.47 -29.14 8.84
C ASN A 484 -29.61 -28.47 7.79
N ILE A 485 -29.49 -27.13 7.78
CA ILE A 485 -28.59 -26.40 6.88
C ILE A 485 -27.13 -26.81 7.11
N SER A 486 -26.68 -26.86 8.37
CA SER A 486 -25.31 -27.28 8.69
C SER A 486 -25.03 -28.73 8.28
N HIS A 487 -26.02 -29.62 8.33
CA HIS A 487 -25.87 -31.00 7.90
C HIS A 487 -25.85 -31.11 6.37
N GLU A 488 -26.70 -30.34 5.69
CA GLU A 488 -26.77 -30.28 4.23
C GLU A 488 -25.56 -29.56 3.59
N ILE A 489 -24.92 -28.63 4.30
CA ILE A 489 -23.64 -28.02 3.91
C ILE A 489 -22.46 -28.94 4.22
N ARG A 490 -22.44 -29.57 5.40
CA ARG A 490 -21.31 -30.40 5.83
C ARG A 490 -21.17 -31.66 5.00
N THR A 491 -22.28 -32.28 4.58
CA THR A 491 -22.23 -33.53 3.81
C THR A 491 -21.44 -33.39 2.48
N PRO A 492 -21.72 -32.41 1.60
CA PRO A 492 -20.90 -32.17 0.42
C PRO A 492 -19.50 -31.66 0.79
N LEU A 493 -19.35 -30.81 1.81
CA LEU A 493 -18.05 -30.28 2.23
C LEU A 493 -17.11 -31.37 2.75
N THR A 494 -17.61 -32.32 3.55
CA THR A 494 -16.84 -33.47 4.05
C THR A 494 -16.47 -34.41 2.92
N ALA A 495 -17.34 -34.59 1.92
CA ALA A 495 -16.99 -35.37 0.73
C ALA A 495 -15.88 -34.69 -0.08
N ILE A 496 -15.94 -33.36 -0.27
CA ILE A 496 -14.88 -32.58 -0.94
C ILE A 496 -13.57 -32.70 -0.17
N LEU A 497 -13.59 -32.47 1.14
CA LEU A 497 -12.40 -32.54 1.98
C LEU A 497 -11.80 -33.94 1.98
N ALA A 498 -12.61 -35.01 2.13
CA ALA A 498 -12.11 -36.38 2.12
C ALA A 498 -11.45 -36.73 0.77
N GLN A 499 -12.09 -36.42 -0.35
CA GLN A 499 -11.52 -36.67 -1.66
C GLN A 499 -10.25 -35.84 -1.90
N THR A 500 -10.22 -34.58 -1.44
CA THR A 500 -9.04 -33.71 -1.59
C THR A 500 -7.89 -34.20 -0.72
N ASP A 501 -8.17 -34.67 0.49
CA ASP A 501 -7.17 -35.23 1.42
C ASP A 501 -6.62 -36.57 0.89
N ASP A 502 -7.48 -37.40 0.27
CA ASP A 502 -7.03 -38.62 -0.42
C ASP A 502 -6.12 -38.28 -1.62
N LEU A 503 -6.43 -37.23 -2.39
CA LEU A 503 -5.58 -36.75 -3.48
C LEU A 503 -4.24 -36.18 -2.98
N ILE A 504 -4.26 -35.36 -1.94
CA ILE A 504 -3.06 -34.75 -1.33
C ILE A 504 -2.13 -35.82 -0.77
N ASN A 505 -2.67 -36.84 -0.10
CA ASN A 505 -1.90 -37.92 0.51
C ASN A 505 -1.53 -39.05 -0.48
N GLY A 506 -1.87 -38.90 -1.77
CA GLY A 506 -1.60 -39.90 -2.81
C GLY A 506 -2.38 -41.21 -2.64
N LEU A 507 -3.48 -41.19 -1.87
CA LEU A 507 -4.36 -42.31 -1.57
C LEU A 507 -5.42 -42.52 -2.65
N TYR A 508 -5.03 -42.37 -3.92
CA TYR A 508 -5.88 -42.62 -5.07
C TYR A 508 -5.16 -43.49 -6.09
N LYS A 509 -5.92 -44.21 -6.91
CA LYS A 509 -5.34 -44.93 -8.06
C LYS A 509 -5.28 -43.97 -9.25
N PRO A 510 -4.18 -43.90 -10.01
CA PRO A 510 -4.06 -43.00 -11.16
C PRO A 510 -5.20 -43.14 -12.18
N GLU A 511 -5.74 -44.35 -12.35
CA GLU A 511 -6.88 -44.65 -13.23
C GLU A 511 -8.21 -44.03 -12.74
N GLN A 512 -8.33 -43.71 -11.45
CA GLN A 512 -9.55 -43.20 -10.81
C GLN A 512 -9.48 -41.69 -10.48
N LEU A 513 -8.34 -41.03 -10.75
CA LEU A 513 -8.14 -39.60 -10.47
C LEU A 513 -9.25 -38.71 -11.05
N GLN A 514 -9.69 -39.00 -12.28
CA GLN A 514 -10.79 -38.24 -12.88
C GLN A 514 -12.13 -38.47 -12.16
N ASP A 515 -12.37 -39.65 -11.60
CA ASP A 515 -13.58 -39.95 -10.86
C ASP A 515 -13.57 -39.25 -9.50
N GLU A 516 -12.42 -39.23 -8.81
CA GLU A 516 -12.17 -38.49 -7.57
C GLU A 516 -12.42 -36.98 -7.78
N LEU A 517 -11.83 -36.39 -8.82
CA LEU A 517 -12.02 -34.97 -9.17
C LEU A 517 -13.48 -34.66 -9.57
N ARG A 518 -14.16 -35.56 -10.28
CA ARG A 518 -15.59 -35.40 -10.61
C ARG A 518 -16.48 -35.47 -9.36
N VAL A 519 -16.11 -36.27 -8.35
CA VAL A 519 -16.82 -36.29 -7.08
C VAL A 519 -16.68 -34.96 -6.36
N ILE A 520 -15.46 -34.40 -6.27
CA ILE A 520 -15.23 -33.05 -5.72
C ILE A 520 -16.10 -32.03 -6.47
N GLN A 521 -16.00 -31.99 -7.80
CA GLN A 521 -16.72 -31.03 -8.61
C GLN A 521 -18.25 -31.11 -8.39
N ARG A 522 -18.83 -32.31 -8.41
CA ARG A 522 -20.28 -32.50 -8.22
C ARG A 522 -20.74 -32.06 -6.83
N GLN A 523 -19.93 -32.30 -5.79
CA GLN A 523 -20.26 -31.87 -4.43
C GLN A 523 -20.13 -30.35 -4.26
N SER A 524 -19.14 -29.73 -4.91
CA SER A 524 -18.96 -28.28 -4.93
C SER A 524 -20.11 -27.58 -5.64
N GLU A 525 -20.56 -28.12 -6.79
CA GLU A 525 -21.72 -27.61 -7.53
C GLU A 525 -23.01 -27.74 -6.71
N HIS A 526 -23.19 -28.85 -6.01
CA HIS A 526 -24.34 -29.06 -5.11
C HIS A 526 -24.33 -28.06 -3.94
N LEU A 527 -23.18 -27.86 -3.29
CA LEU A 527 -23.04 -26.89 -2.20
C LEU A 527 -23.31 -25.45 -2.69
N LYS A 528 -22.80 -25.10 -3.88
CA LYS A 528 -23.06 -23.80 -4.51
C LYS A 528 -24.55 -23.58 -4.76
N SER A 529 -25.27 -24.58 -5.26
CA SER A 529 -26.73 -24.50 -5.44
C SER A 529 -27.45 -24.28 -4.12
N LEU A 530 -27.07 -25.03 -3.07
CA LEU A 530 -27.71 -24.97 -1.77
C LEU A 530 -27.53 -23.61 -1.09
N ILE A 531 -26.32 -23.04 -1.17
CA ILE A 531 -26.03 -21.69 -0.66
C ILE A 531 -26.85 -20.65 -1.42
N ASN A 532 -26.90 -20.74 -2.75
CA ASN A 532 -27.68 -19.81 -3.56
C ASN A 532 -29.17 -19.89 -3.25
N ASP A 533 -29.73 -21.08 -3.02
CA ASP A 533 -31.14 -21.25 -2.66
C ASP A 533 -31.45 -20.64 -1.28
N VAL A 534 -30.55 -20.79 -0.30
CA VAL A 534 -30.69 -20.16 1.04
C VAL A 534 -30.55 -18.64 0.96
N LEU A 535 -29.63 -18.14 0.13
CA LEU A 535 -29.45 -16.70 -0.09
C LEU A 535 -30.63 -16.07 -0.82
N ASP A 536 -31.16 -16.74 -1.84
CA ASP A 536 -32.35 -16.28 -2.57
C ASP A 536 -33.56 -16.26 -1.62
N LEU A 537 -33.76 -17.28 -0.77
CA LEU A 537 -34.79 -17.28 0.28
C LEU A 537 -34.63 -16.09 1.24
N SER A 538 -33.41 -15.84 1.71
CA SER A 538 -33.11 -14.72 2.60
C SER A 538 -33.33 -13.35 1.93
N LYS A 539 -32.97 -13.21 0.65
CA LYS A 539 -33.21 -11.99 -0.13
C LYS A 539 -34.69 -11.75 -0.40
N ILE A 540 -35.47 -12.81 -0.60
CA ILE A 540 -36.92 -12.72 -0.78
C ILE A 540 -37.59 -12.29 0.53
N GLU A 541 -37.26 -12.93 1.67
CA GLU A 541 -37.80 -12.54 2.98
C GLU A 541 -37.44 -11.09 3.37
N ALA A 542 -36.29 -10.60 2.90
CA ALA A 542 -35.85 -9.22 3.08
C ALA A 542 -36.34 -8.23 2.00
N ASN A 543 -37.11 -8.68 1.00
CA ASN A 543 -37.63 -7.86 -0.11
C ASN A 543 -36.54 -7.20 -1.00
N ARG A 544 -35.40 -7.87 -1.23
CA ARG A 544 -34.20 -7.35 -1.94
C ARG A 544 -33.84 -8.06 -3.25
N LEU A 545 -34.69 -8.94 -3.79
CA LEU A 545 -34.40 -9.67 -5.03
C LEU A 545 -34.96 -8.92 -6.25
N GLU A 546 -34.12 -8.62 -7.23
CA GLU A 546 -34.50 -7.95 -8.50
C GLU A 546 -34.59 -8.97 -9.65
N LEU A 547 -35.59 -8.80 -10.54
CA LEU A 547 -35.83 -9.67 -11.70
C LEU A 547 -35.11 -9.13 -12.95
N ASN A 548 -34.41 -10.00 -13.70
CA ASN A 548 -33.73 -9.63 -14.94
C ASN A 548 -34.54 -10.06 -16.17
N ILE A 549 -35.42 -9.17 -16.63
CA ILE A 549 -36.37 -9.45 -17.71
C ILE A 549 -35.67 -9.39 -19.08
N SER A 550 -35.66 -10.51 -19.81
CA SER A 550 -35.03 -10.65 -21.14
C SER A 550 -35.98 -11.24 -22.20
N CYS A 551 -35.68 -11.01 -23.48
CA CYS A 551 -36.43 -11.51 -24.63
C CYS A 551 -35.93 -12.92 -25.00
N PHE A 552 -36.80 -13.93 -24.99
CA PHE A 552 -36.40 -15.30 -25.37
C PHE A 552 -37.56 -16.12 -25.92
N ASP A 553 -37.24 -17.17 -26.70
CA ASP A 553 -38.21 -18.14 -27.21
C ASP A 553 -38.54 -19.23 -26.18
N VAL A 554 -39.80 -19.29 -25.76
CA VAL A 554 -40.32 -20.27 -24.81
C VAL A 554 -40.32 -21.66 -25.40
N VAL A 555 -40.56 -21.81 -26.71
CA VAL A 555 -40.55 -23.12 -27.38
C VAL A 555 -39.14 -23.71 -27.34
N LYS A 556 -38.12 -22.90 -27.60
CA LYS A 556 -36.71 -23.29 -27.40
C LYS A 556 -36.39 -23.65 -25.96
N LEU A 557 -36.82 -22.82 -24.98
CA LEU A 557 -36.61 -23.13 -23.55
C LEU A 557 -37.20 -24.49 -23.17
N ILE A 558 -38.43 -24.77 -23.61
CA ILE A 558 -39.11 -26.03 -23.29
C ILE A 558 -38.46 -27.21 -24.00
N ASN A 559 -38.01 -27.04 -25.24
CA ASN A 559 -37.21 -28.05 -25.94
C ASN A 559 -35.87 -28.31 -25.24
N ASP A 560 -35.19 -27.28 -24.76
CA ASP A 560 -33.94 -27.39 -24.01
C ASP A 560 -34.16 -28.19 -22.71
N ILE A 561 -35.24 -27.90 -21.98
CA ILE A 561 -35.59 -28.64 -20.76
C ILE A 561 -35.95 -30.10 -21.08
N HIS A 562 -36.74 -30.33 -22.13
CA HIS A 562 -37.07 -31.68 -22.59
C HIS A 562 -35.81 -32.47 -22.99
N ALA A 563 -34.89 -31.85 -23.74
CA ALA A 563 -33.61 -32.43 -24.13
C ALA A 563 -32.71 -32.70 -22.92
N MET A 564 -32.68 -31.79 -21.94
CA MET A 564 -31.90 -31.93 -20.71
C MET A 564 -32.33 -33.16 -19.90
N PHE A 565 -33.63 -33.43 -19.82
CA PHE A 565 -34.16 -34.53 -19.01
C PHE A 565 -34.39 -35.84 -19.78
N SER A 566 -34.38 -35.83 -21.12
CA SER A 566 -34.57 -37.04 -21.95
C SER A 566 -33.57 -38.19 -21.63
N PRO A 567 -32.27 -37.92 -21.40
CA PRO A 567 -31.32 -38.97 -21.00
C PRO A 567 -31.67 -39.58 -19.63
N GLN A 568 -32.09 -38.75 -18.68
CA GLN A 568 -32.41 -39.17 -17.31
C GLN A 568 -33.67 -40.05 -17.27
N THR A 569 -34.69 -39.71 -18.04
CA THR A 569 -35.93 -40.51 -18.14
C THR A 569 -35.68 -41.84 -18.86
N LYS A 570 -34.91 -41.85 -19.95
CA LYS A 570 -34.49 -43.08 -20.65
C LYS A 570 -33.70 -44.02 -19.74
N ALA A 571 -32.74 -43.50 -18.97
CA ALA A 571 -31.97 -44.30 -18.02
C ALA A 571 -32.84 -44.93 -16.93
N LYS A 572 -33.95 -44.27 -16.56
CA LYS A 572 -34.93 -44.76 -15.58
C LYS A 572 -36.07 -45.61 -16.18
N GLY A 573 -36.13 -45.75 -17.51
CA GLY A 573 -37.21 -46.45 -18.21
C GLY A 573 -38.57 -45.73 -18.19
N LEU A 574 -38.56 -44.40 -18.09
CA LEU A 574 -39.76 -43.54 -18.13
C LEU A 574 -39.97 -42.95 -19.52
N SER A 575 -41.22 -42.74 -19.92
CA SER A 575 -41.55 -41.95 -21.12
C SER A 575 -41.61 -40.46 -20.76
N LEU A 576 -40.84 -39.62 -21.45
CA LEU A 576 -40.96 -38.16 -21.37
C LEU A 576 -41.76 -37.68 -22.57
N VAL A 577 -42.91 -37.07 -22.32
CA VAL A 577 -43.83 -36.58 -23.35
C VAL A 577 -43.84 -35.06 -23.31
N LEU A 578 -43.67 -34.43 -24.47
CA LEU A 578 -43.81 -32.98 -24.62
C LEU A 578 -45.16 -32.67 -25.28
N ASP A 579 -46.01 -31.93 -24.57
CA ASP A 579 -47.32 -31.45 -25.03
C ASP A 579 -47.28 -29.93 -25.18
N CYS A 580 -46.74 -29.45 -26.32
CA CYS A 580 -46.61 -28.03 -26.60
C CYS A 580 -47.75 -27.56 -27.51
N GLN A 581 -48.67 -26.75 -26.97
CA GLN A 581 -49.78 -26.15 -27.74
C GLN A 581 -49.43 -24.73 -28.27
N LEU A 582 -48.16 -24.36 -28.26
CA LEU A 582 -47.66 -23.10 -28.83
C LEU A 582 -47.31 -23.29 -30.32
N GLU A 583 -47.29 -22.18 -31.07
CA GLU A 583 -46.77 -22.14 -32.45
C GLU A 583 -45.27 -22.48 -32.48
N LYS A 584 -44.67 -22.62 -33.68
CA LYS A 584 -43.26 -23.08 -33.82
C LYS A 584 -42.24 -22.22 -33.05
N SER A 585 -42.55 -20.96 -32.78
CA SER A 585 -41.77 -20.06 -31.92
C SER A 585 -42.73 -19.19 -31.11
N TYR A 586 -42.36 -18.90 -29.86
CA TYR A 586 -43.12 -18.03 -28.96
C TYR A 586 -42.16 -17.17 -28.14
N PHE A 587 -41.90 -15.95 -28.60
CA PHE A 587 -41.03 -15.02 -27.89
C PHE A 587 -41.79 -14.25 -26.82
N THR A 588 -41.18 -14.10 -25.64
CA THR A 588 -41.74 -13.34 -24.52
C THR A 588 -40.66 -12.59 -23.73
N ARG A 589 -41.09 -11.64 -22.90
CA ARG A 589 -40.22 -10.88 -21.98
C ARG A 589 -40.47 -11.33 -20.55
N LEU A 590 -39.62 -12.21 -20.05
CA LEU A 590 -39.63 -12.73 -18.68
C LEU A 590 -38.20 -12.89 -18.20
N ASP A 591 -38.00 -13.20 -16.92
CA ASP A 591 -36.68 -13.62 -16.45
C ASP A 591 -36.42 -15.07 -16.86
N LEU A 592 -35.71 -15.26 -17.97
CA LEU A 592 -35.34 -16.57 -18.51
C LEU A 592 -34.71 -17.46 -17.43
N THR A 593 -33.82 -16.90 -16.61
CA THR A 593 -33.07 -17.66 -15.61
C THR A 593 -34.02 -18.21 -14.54
N ARG A 594 -34.94 -17.38 -14.03
CA ARG A 594 -35.88 -17.79 -12.98
C ARG A 594 -36.98 -18.70 -13.49
N VAL A 595 -37.52 -18.46 -14.68
CA VAL A 595 -38.49 -19.35 -15.32
C VAL A 595 -37.87 -20.73 -15.56
N LYS A 596 -36.64 -20.77 -16.10
CA LYS A 596 -35.89 -22.01 -16.29
C LYS A 596 -35.63 -22.72 -14.96
N GLN A 597 -35.24 -22.00 -13.91
CA GLN A 597 -35.01 -22.56 -12.57
C GLN A 597 -36.26 -23.27 -12.01
N ILE A 598 -37.43 -22.64 -12.07
CA ILE A 598 -38.70 -23.22 -11.60
C ILE A 598 -39.03 -24.49 -12.39
N LEU A 599 -38.95 -24.43 -13.72
CA LEU A 599 -39.29 -25.57 -14.58
C LEU A 599 -38.33 -26.75 -14.39
N ILE A 600 -37.02 -26.48 -14.24
CA ILE A 600 -36.02 -27.51 -13.94
C ILE A 600 -36.35 -28.20 -12.61
N ASN A 601 -36.69 -27.43 -11.58
CA ASN A 601 -37.02 -27.97 -10.27
C ASN A 601 -38.30 -28.84 -10.32
N LEU A 602 -39.36 -28.37 -10.97
CA LEU A 602 -40.60 -29.15 -11.11
C LEU A 602 -40.38 -30.45 -11.93
N CYS A 603 -39.64 -30.38 -13.04
CA CYS A 603 -39.33 -31.54 -13.88
C CYS A 603 -38.43 -32.55 -13.15
N ALA A 604 -37.40 -32.07 -12.44
CA ALA A 604 -36.53 -32.92 -11.64
C ALA A 604 -37.33 -33.68 -10.57
N ASN A 605 -38.27 -33.00 -9.89
CA ASN A 605 -39.16 -33.65 -8.92
C ASN A 605 -40.07 -34.70 -9.55
N ALA A 606 -40.73 -34.39 -10.67
CA ALA A 606 -41.58 -35.33 -11.40
C ALA A 606 -40.82 -36.62 -11.81
N ILE A 607 -39.60 -36.47 -12.33
CA ILE A 607 -38.75 -37.60 -12.73
C ILE A 607 -38.22 -38.37 -11.52
N LYS A 608 -37.85 -37.67 -10.45
CA LYS A 608 -37.36 -38.25 -9.20
C LYS A 608 -38.40 -39.19 -8.57
N PHE A 609 -39.65 -38.76 -8.48
CA PHE A 609 -40.73 -39.48 -7.79
C PHE A 609 -41.57 -40.41 -8.69
N THR A 610 -41.27 -40.45 -9.98
CA THR A 610 -41.82 -41.46 -10.89
C THR A 610 -40.83 -42.61 -11.05
N HIS A 611 -41.29 -43.84 -10.81
CA HIS A 611 -40.50 -45.05 -10.96
C HIS A 611 -40.82 -45.82 -12.25
N LYS A 612 -42.09 -45.81 -12.66
CA LYS A 612 -42.60 -46.40 -13.90
C LYS A 612 -43.74 -45.54 -14.43
N GLY A 613 -43.87 -45.44 -15.75
CA GLY A 613 -44.91 -44.64 -16.40
C GLY A 613 -44.32 -43.46 -17.17
N GLN A 614 -44.96 -42.29 -17.11
CA GLN A 614 -44.59 -41.14 -17.91
C GLN A 614 -44.55 -39.84 -17.11
N VAL A 615 -43.73 -38.91 -17.59
CA VAL A 615 -43.74 -37.50 -17.20
C VAL A 615 -44.09 -36.68 -18.44
N THR A 616 -45.07 -35.79 -18.32
CA THR A 616 -45.52 -34.90 -19.38
C THR A 616 -45.16 -33.47 -19.02
N ILE A 617 -44.44 -32.79 -19.93
CA ILE A 617 -44.19 -31.35 -19.87
C ILE A 617 -45.16 -30.70 -20.85
N GLY A 618 -46.11 -29.94 -20.34
CA GLY A 618 -47.10 -29.22 -21.11
C GLY A 618 -46.87 -27.71 -21.07
N VAL A 619 -47.15 -27.03 -22.17
CA VAL A 619 -47.22 -25.56 -22.20
C VAL A 619 -48.40 -25.11 -23.05
N ASN A 620 -49.27 -24.34 -22.42
CA ASN A 620 -50.51 -23.84 -23.02
C ASN A 620 -50.58 -22.31 -22.94
N LYS A 621 -51.04 -21.68 -24.03
CA LYS A 621 -51.35 -20.25 -24.07
C LYS A 621 -52.71 -20.01 -23.40
N THR A 622 -52.75 -19.04 -22.49
CA THR A 622 -53.99 -18.53 -21.88
C THR A 622 -54.24 -17.10 -22.36
N GLU A 623 -55.40 -16.53 -22.06
CA GLU A 623 -55.73 -15.15 -22.46
C GLU A 623 -54.77 -14.10 -21.87
N GLN A 624 -54.15 -14.38 -20.72
CA GLN A 624 -53.34 -13.42 -19.97
C GLN A 624 -51.88 -13.87 -19.75
N GLY A 625 -51.45 -14.97 -20.37
CA GLY A 625 -50.08 -15.47 -20.19
C GLY A 625 -49.90 -16.94 -20.52
N LEU A 626 -48.91 -17.58 -19.91
CA LEU A 626 -48.55 -18.98 -20.15
C LEU A 626 -48.81 -19.85 -18.94
N LEU A 627 -49.34 -21.04 -19.19
CA LEU A 627 -49.52 -22.09 -18.19
C LEU A 627 -48.62 -23.28 -18.54
N PHE A 628 -47.63 -23.52 -17.69
CA PHE A 628 -46.77 -24.69 -17.75
C PHE A 628 -47.36 -25.78 -16.85
N SER A 629 -47.51 -27.00 -17.38
CA SER A 629 -47.97 -28.16 -16.61
C SER A 629 -46.90 -29.24 -16.60
N ILE A 630 -46.54 -29.72 -15.41
CA ILE A 630 -45.63 -30.85 -15.23
C ILE A 630 -46.44 -31.95 -14.57
N LYS A 631 -46.78 -32.98 -15.34
CA LYS A 631 -47.60 -34.10 -14.91
C LYS A 631 -46.78 -35.36 -14.81
N ASP A 632 -46.86 -36.04 -13.67
CA ASP A 632 -46.16 -37.28 -13.41
C ASP A 632 -47.16 -38.39 -13.06
N THR A 633 -46.86 -39.63 -13.44
CA THR A 633 -47.65 -40.83 -13.02
C THR A 633 -47.00 -41.53 -11.83
N GLY A 634 -46.31 -40.77 -10.98
CA GLY A 634 -45.51 -41.26 -9.87
C GLY A 634 -46.33 -41.62 -8.64
N ILE A 635 -45.67 -41.59 -7.49
CA ILE A 635 -46.24 -42.06 -6.22
C ILE A 635 -47.43 -41.23 -5.72
N GLY A 636 -47.63 -40.00 -6.24
CA GLY A 636 -48.65 -39.07 -5.78
C GLY A 636 -48.53 -38.71 -4.28
N MET A 637 -49.39 -37.83 -3.80
CA MET A 637 -49.34 -37.31 -2.43
C MET A 637 -50.72 -37.42 -1.75
N SER A 638 -50.69 -37.67 -0.44
CA SER A 638 -51.88 -37.62 0.41
C SER A 638 -52.27 -36.17 0.77
N SER A 639 -53.51 -35.95 1.20
CA SER A 639 -53.99 -34.62 1.57
C SER A 639 -53.23 -33.98 2.76
N SER A 640 -52.60 -34.78 3.62
CA SER A 640 -51.72 -34.28 4.69
C SER A 640 -50.37 -33.83 4.15
N GLN A 641 -49.81 -34.55 3.17
CA GLN A 641 -48.54 -34.19 2.53
C GLN A 641 -48.68 -32.91 1.69
N LEU A 642 -49.78 -32.75 0.94
CA LEU A 642 -50.05 -31.56 0.13
C LEU A 642 -50.05 -30.25 0.90
N LYS A 643 -50.34 -30.28 2.21
CA LYS A 643 -50.30 -29.07 3.06
C LYS A 643 -48.88 -28.64 3.41
N LEU A 644 -47.94 -29.58 3.43
CA LEU A 644 -46.59 -29.36 3.92
C LEU A 644 -45.58 -29.10 2.80
N ILE A 645 -45.81 -29.55 1.56
CA ILE A 645 -44.79 -29.53 0.48
C ILE A 645 -44.20 -28.17 0.08
N PHE A 646 -44.87 -27.06 0.42
CA PHE A 646 -44.34 -25.70 0.21
C PHE A 646 -43.73 -25.10 1.48
N GLU A 647 -43.75 -25.81 2.62
CA GLU A 647 -43.02 -25.45 3.83
C GLU A 647 -41.53 -25.76 3.66
N CYS A 648 -40.67 -24.85 4.11
CA CYS A 648 -39.22 -24.99 3.98
C CYS A 648 -38.71 -26.22 4.73
N PHE A 649 -37.82 -26.99 4.09
CA PHE A 649 -37.19 -28.21 4.63
C PHE A 649 -38.17 -29.33 5.00
N SER A 650 -39.44 -29.21 4.61
CA SER A 650 -40.39 -30.29 4.74
C SER A 650 -40.13 -31.36 3.67
N GLN A 651 -40.14 -32.62 4.09
CA GLN A 651 -40.04 -33.75 3.18
C GLN A 651 -41.14 -34.74 3.52
N ALA A 652 -41.81 -35.25 2.49
CA ALA A 652 -43.01 -36.07 2.67
C ALA A 652 -42.74 -37.45 3.29
N ASP A 653 -41.47 -37.92 3.34
CA ASP A 653 -41.12 -39.25 3.85
C ASP A 653 -39.61 -39.40 4.20
N ASN A 654 -39.26 -39.68 5.46
CA ASN A 654 -37.87 -39.89 5.90
C ASN A 654 -37.21 -41.15 5.28
N SER A 655 -38.02 -42.07 4.75
CA SER A 655 -37.54 -43.30 4.11
C SER A 655 -37.04 -43.09 2.67
N ILE A 656 -37.45 -42.00 2.02
CA ILE A 656 -37.07 -41.64 0.64
C ILE A 656 -35.79 -40.78 0.60
N SER A 657 -35.47 -40.09 1.70
CA SER A 657 -34.30 -39.21 1.87
C SER A 657 -32.96 -39.89 1.53
N ARG A 658 -32.73 -41.12 2.00
CA ARG A 658 -31.47 -41.85 1.79
C ARG A 658 -31.21 -42.29 0.35
N ARG A 659 -32.24 -42.32 -0.52
CA ARG A 659 -32.12 -42.87 -1.87
C ARG A 659 -32.05 -41.83 -2.98
N PHE A 660 -32.53 -40.59 -2.76
CA PHE A 660 -32.63 -39.61 -3.84
C PHE A 660 -32.22 -38.17 -3.52
N GLY A 661 -31.94 -37.78 -2.26
CA GLY A 661 -31.35 -36.47 -1.88
C GLY A 661 -32.15 -35.22 -2.28
N GLY A 662 -32.22 -34.19 -1.44
CA GLY A 662 -32.81 -32.90 -1.83
C GLY A 662 -33.00 -31.99 -0.63
N THR A 663 -32.86 -30.69 -0.86
CA THR A 663 -32.79 -29.67 0.20
C THR A 663 -34.14 -29.38 0.88
N GLY A 664 -35.25 -29.80 0.27
CA GLY A 664 -36.60 -29.42 0.73
C GLY A 664 -36.90 -27.92 0.59
N LEU A 665 -36.04 -27.17 -0.11
CA LEU A 665 -36.19 -25.73 -0.37
C LEU A 665 -36.72 -25.40 -1.77
N GLY A 666 -36.55 -26.32 -2.73
CA GLY A 666 -36.82 -26.02 -4.12
C GLY A 666 -38.27 -25.57 -4.37
N LEU A 667 -39.27 -26.27 -3.82
CA LEU A 667 -40.68 -25.95 -4.05
C LEU A 667 -41.11 -24.66 -3.36
N SER A 668 -40.65 -24.41 -2.12
CA SER A 668 -40.94 -23.16 -1.41
C SER A 668 -40.34 -21.96 -2.14
N LEU A 669 -39.09 -22.07 -2.61
CA LEU A 669 -38.42 -21.04 -3.40
C LEU A 669 -39.10 -20.82 -4.75
N SER A 670 -39.49 -21.91 -5.44
CA SER A 670 -40.21 -21.82 -6.72
C SER A 670 -41.56 -21.10 -6.57
N GLN A 671 -42.28 -21.34 -5.46
CA GLN A 671 -43.53 -20.64 -5.15
C GLN A 671 -43.29 -19.13 -4.96
N GLN A 672 -42.24 -18.76 -4.24
CA GLN A 672 -41.91 -17.36 -3.99
C GLN A 672 -41.44 -16.63 -5.26
N LEU A 673 -40.60 -17.26 -6.08
CA LEU A 673 -40.16 -16.72 -7.37
C LEU A 673 -41.32 -16.54 -8.35
N ALA A 674 -42.25 -17.51 -8.39
CA ALA A 674 -43.48 -17.39 -9.18
C ALA A 674 -44.32 -16.18 -8.73
N ALA A 675 -44.52 -16.02 -7.41
CA ALA A 675 -45.26 -14.89 -6.85
C ALA A 675 -44.62 -13.53 -7.19
N MET A 676 -43.28 -13.44 -7.16
CA MET A 676 -42.55 -12.23 -7.51
C MET A 676 -42.70 -11.84 -8.99
N MET A 677 -42.81 -12.82 -9.89
CA MET A 677 -43.09 -12.60 -11.31
C MET A 677 -44.60 -12.35 -11.59
N GLY A 678 -45.42 -12.19 -10.55
CA GLY A 678 -46.87 -11.98 -10.67
C GLY A 678 -47.66 -13.26 -11.01
N GLY A 679 -47.01 -14.42 -10.93
CA GLY A 679 -47.60 -15.74 -11.19
C GLY A 679 -47.83 -16.57 -9.93
N TYR A 680 -48.15 -17.84 -10.10
CA TYR A 680 -48.28 -18.79 -8.98
C TYR A 680 -48.05 -20.22 -9.43
N ILE A 681 -47.72 -21.09 -8.46
CA ILE A 681 -47.69 -22.54 -8.65
C ILE A 681 -48.85 -23.15 -7.87
N SER A 682 -49.52 -24.12 -8.49
CA SER A 682 -50.58 -24.93 -7.89
C SER A 682 -50.32 -26.39 -8.17
N VAL A 683 -50.89 -27.28 -7.37
CA VAL A 683 -50.64 -28.72 -7.46
C VAL A 683 -51.92 -29.51 -7.20
N GLN A 684 -52.14 -30.51 -8.05
CA GLN A 684 -53.16 -31.53 -7.87
C GLN A 684 -52.47 -32.89 -7.80
N SER A 685 -52.76 -33.68 -6.78
CA SER A 685 -52.12 -34.98 -6.62
C SER A 685 -53.06 -35.95 -5.92
N GLU A 686 -53.04 -37.21 -6.34
CA GLU A 686 -53.74 -38.29 -5.68
C GLU A 686 -52.76 -39.43 -5.43
N PHE A 687 -52.73 -39.93 -4.19
CA PHE A 687 -51.82 -40.99 -3.78
C PHE A 687 -51.89 -42.20 -4.72
N LYS A 688 -50.72 -42.60 -5.25
CA LYS A 688 -50.47 -43.65 -6.25
C LYS A 688 -51.02 -43.42 -7.65
N LYS A 689 -51.59 -42.25 -7.96
CA LYS A 689 -52.02 -41.90 -9.31
C LYS A 689 -51.15 -40.83 -9.98
N GLY A 690 -50.28 -40.18 -9.22
CA GLY A 690 -49.34 -39.17 -9.71
C GLY A 690 -49.71 -37.75 -9.29
N SER A 691 -48.97 -36.76 -9.80
CA SER A 691 -49.18 -35.35 -9.49
C SER A 691 -49.13 -34.49 -10.75
N GLU A 692 -49.80 -33.35 -10.70
CA GLU A 692 -49.78 -32.32 -11.73
C GLU A 692 -49.47 -30.98 -11.07
N PHE A 693 -48.29 -30.44 -11.37
CA PHE A 693 -47.88 -29.10 -10.97
C PHE A 693 -48.16 -28.12 -12.10
N SER A 694 -48.96 -27.10 -11.81
CA SER A 694 -49.33 -26.06 -12.77
C SER A 694 -48.69 -24.74 -12.36
N PHE A 695 -47.82 -24.22 -13.22
CA PHE A 695 -47.11 -22.97 -13.03
C PHE A 695 -47.62 -21.92 -14.04
N TYR A 696 -48.26 -20.87 -13.52
CA TYR A 696 -48.83 -19.79 -14.31
C TYR A 696 -47.93 -18.54 -14.26
N LEU A 697 -47.72 -17.90 -15.41
CA LEU A 697 -47.04 -16.61 -15.53
C LEU A 697 -47.80 -15.65 -16.44
N PRO A 698 -48.01 -14.39 -16.01
CA PRO A 698 -48.57 -13.36 -16.88
C PRO A 698 -47.51 -12.88 -17.89
N CYS A 699 -47.77 -12.99 -19.18
CA CYS A 699 -46.86 -12.50 -20.22
C CYS A 699 -47.55 -12.26 -21.58
N ILE A 700 -46.87 -11.55 -22.46
CA ILE A 700 -47.33 -11.19 -23.82
C ILE A 700 -46.35 -11.75 -24.85
N GLN A 701 -46.87 -12.16 -26.01
CA GLN A 701 -46.07 -12.61 -27.14
C GLN A 701 -45.48 -11.42 -27.89
N VAL A 702 -44.18 -11.44 -28.17
CA VAL A 702 -43.45 -10.39 -28.92
C VAL A 702 -42.93 -10.92 -30.26
N GLU A 703 -42.66 -10.02 -31.22
CA GLU A 703 -42.14 -10.36 -32.55
C GLU A 703 -40.62 -10.67 -32.52
N GLU A 704 -40.19 -11.65 -33.32
CA GLU A 704 -38.81 -12.17 -33.38
C GLU A 704 -37.74 -11.10 -33.70
N GLN A 705 -38.10 -10.08 -34.51
CA GLN A 705 -37.19 -8.99 -34.89
C GLN A 705 -36.78 -8.10 -33.70
N VAL A 706 -37.59 -8.04 -32.64
CA VAL A 706 -37.30 -7.22 -31.45
C VAL A 706 -36.26 -7.89 -30.54
N CYS A 707 -36.06 -9.21 -30.64
CA CYS A 707 -35.08 -9.93 -29.81
C CYS A 707 -33.65 -10.01 -30.43
N HIS A 708 -33.44 -9.62 -31.70
CA HIS A 708 -32.20 -9.88 -32.43
C HIS A 708 -31.08 -8.82 -32.26
N ASP A 709 -31.37 -7.62 -31.78
CA ASP A 709 -30.35 -6.55 -31.61
C ASP A 709 -29.38 -6.77 -30.42
N ASP A 710 -29.71 -7.67 -29.48
CA ASP A 710 -28.93 -7.82 -28.22
C ASP A 710 -27.88 -8.95 -28.23
N GLN A 711 -27.85 -9.86 -29.22
CA GLN A 711 -27.08 -11.13 -29.10
C GLN A 711 -25.92 -11.32 -30.08
N GLN A 712 -25.63 -10.40 -31.01
CA GLN A 712 -24.69 -10.67 -32.11
C GLN A 712 -23.22 -10.25 -31.88
N ALA A 713 -22.83 -9.77 -30.69
CA ALA A 713 -21.49 -9.19 -30.47
C ALA A 713 -20.46 -10.05 -29.70
N LYS A 714 -20.74 -11.31 -29.30
CA LYS A 714 -19.93 -11.97 -28.24
C LYS A 714 -19.33 -13.37 -28.49
N SER A 715 -19.37 -14.00 -29.67
CA SER A 715 -19.05 -15.45 -29.74
C SER A 715 -17.75 -15.93 -30.40
N ASP A 716 -16.89 -15.11 -31.01
CA ASP A 716 -15.86 -15.66 -31.94
C ASP A 716 -14.35 -15.43 -31.68
N GLU A 717 -13.89 -14.86 -30.56
CA GLU A 717 -12.44 -14.81 -30.25
C GLU A 717 -12.07 -15.57 -28.97
N ARG A 718 -11.51 -16.77 -29.11
CA ARG A 718 -10.87 -17.52 -28.01
C ARG A 718 -9.46 -16.96 -27.76
N HIS A 719 -9.18 -16.63 -26.50
CA HIS A 719 -7.96 -15.96 -26.01
C HIS A 719 -6.64 -16.52 -26.57
N ARG A 720 -5.99 -15.78 -27.48
CA ARG A 720 -4.57 -15.97 -27.84
C ARG A 720 -3.68 -15.34 -26.78
N LEU A 721 -2.51 -15.93 -26.50
CA LEU A 721 -1.49 -15.28 -25.67
C LEU A 721 -1.07 -13.95 -26.31
N LEU A 722 -0.84 -12.94 -25.49
CA LEU A 722 -0.33 -11.63 -25.86
C LEU A 722 1.17 -11.55 -25.56
N SER A 723 1.88 -10.68 -26.26
CA SER A 723 3.30 -10.42 -26.06
C SER A 723 3.54 -8.92 -25.89
N GLY A 724 4.31 -8.56 -24.86
CA GLY A 724 4.69 -7.19 -24.58
C GLY A 724 5.03 -6.98 -23.11
N LYS A 725 5.58 -5.80 -22.81
CA LYS A 725 5.94 -5.33 -21.48
C LYS A 725 4.92 -4.32 -21.00
N VAL A 726 4.41 -4.52 -19.79
CA VAL A 726 3.37 -3.68 -19.19
C VAL A 726 3.84 -3.13 -17.85
N VAL A 727 3.73 -1.81 -17.65
CA VAL A 727 3.82 -1.21 -16.31
C VAL A 727 2.42 -1.16 -15.71
N LEU A 728 2.27 -1.66 -14.49
CA LEU A 728 1.04 -1.63 -13.72
C LEU A 728 1.27 -0.77 -12.47
N ALA A 729 0.56 0.35 -12.37
CA ALA A 729 0.52 1.18 -11.17
C ALA A 729 -0.82 0.99 -10.45
N GLU A 730 -0.77 0.42 -9.26
CA GLU A 730 -1.92 0.17 -8.39
C GLU A 730 -1.41 0.18 -6.95
N ASP A 731 -2.01 0.98 -6.08
CA ASP A 731 -1.51 1.22 -4.72
C ASP A 731 -1.81 0.05 -3.78
N HIS A 732 -2.99 -0.57 -3.93
CA HIS A 732 -3.40 -1.70 -3.13
C HIS A 732 -2.60 -2.97 -3.50
N SER A 733 -1.82 -3.48 -2.53
CA SER A 733 -0.86 -4.55 -2.77
C SER A 733 -1.50 -5.81 -3.37
N ASP A 734 -2.72 -6.13 -2.99
CA ASP A 734 -3.37 -7.33 -3.49
C ASP A 734 -4.05 -7.16 -4.84
N ASN A 735 -4.60 -5.98 -5.15
CA ASN A 735 -5.08 -5.67 -6.50
C ASN A 735 -3.88 -5.73 -7.45
N ARG A 736 -2.76 -5.10 -7.07
CA ARG A 736 -1.52 -5.13 -7.85
C ARG A 736 -1.06 -6.56 -8.14
N LYS A 737 -1.08 -7.46 -7.13
CA LYS A 737 -0.76 -8.89 -7.32
C LYS A 737 -1.77 -9.61 -8.24
N LEU A 738 -3.07 -9.38 -8.06
CA LEU A 738 -4.13 -9.99 -8.86
C LEU A 738 -4.01 -9.61 -10.34
N ILE A 739 -3.93 -8.31 -10.63
CA ILE A 739 -3.82 -7.79 -11.98
C ILE A 739 -2.52 -8.28 -12.63
N SER A 740 -1.42 -8.30 -11.86
CA SER A 740 -0.14 -8.87 -12.31
C SER A 740 -0.26 -10.36 -12.67
N ARG A 741 -0.95 -11.17 -11.85
CA ARG A 741 -1.22 -12.58 -12.15
C ARG A 741 -2.04 -12.75 -13.43
N TYR A 742 -3.04 -11.90 -13.66
CA TYR A 742 -3.81 -11.91 -14.92
C TYR A 742 -2.96 -11.54 -16.13
N LEU A 743 -2.20 -10.44 -16.06
CA LEU A 743 -1.30 -10.03 -17.15
C LEU A 743 -0.25 -11.11 -17.47
N HIS A 744 0.36 -11.72 -16.45
CA HIS A 744 1.29 -12.84 -16.63
C HIS A 744 0.61 -14.07 -17.25
N SER A 745 -0.63 -14.39 -16.87
CA SER A 745 -1.38 -15.50 -17.47
C SER A 745 -1.68 -15.30 -18.96
N LEU A 746 -1.69 -14.03 -19.42
CA LEU A 746 -1.83 -13.67 -20.83
C LEU A 746 -0.50 -13.69 -21.59
N GLY A 747 0.63 -13.96 -20.94
CA GLY A 747 1.96 -14.02 -21.58
C GLY A 747 2.77 -12.73 -21.51
N LEU A 748 2.34 -11.74 -20.70
CA LEU A 748 2.96 -10.42 -20.62
C LEU A 748 4.06 -10.35 -19.54
N GLU A 749 5.09 -9.56 -19.80
CA GLU A 749 6.08 -9.15 -18.80
C GLU A 749 5.51 -7.95 -18.02
N VAL A 750 5.45 -8.04 -16.69
CA VAL A 750 4.78 -7.04 -15.84
C VAL A 750 5.78 -6.39 -14.90
N ILE A 751 5.81 -5.05 -14.90
CA ILE A 751 6.49 -4.23 -13.89
C ILE A 751 5.43 -3.60 -13.01
N ALA A 752 5.28 -4.13 -11.80
CA ALA A 752 4.28 -3.68 -10.85
C ALA A 752 4.87 -2.61 -9.91
N VAL A 753 4.19 -1.46 -9.79
CA VAL A 753 4.58 -0.32 -8.96
C VAL A 753 3.41 0.18 -8.10
N GLU A 754 3.71 0.94 -7.05
CA GLU A 754 2.74 1.24 -5.98
C GLU A 754 2.11 2.64 -6.08
N ASN A 755 2.62 3.50 -6.97
CA ASN A 755 2.12 4.86 -7.15
C ASN A 755 2.49 5.42 -8.53
N GLY A 756 1.90 6.58 -8.87
CA GLY A 756 2.14 7.24 -10.16
C GLY A 756 3.59 7.67 -10.38
N GLU A 757 4.33 8.06 -9.34
CA GLU A 757 5.71 8.54 -9.46
C GLU A 757 6.66 7.41 -9.90
N GLN A 758 6.52 6.24 -9.27
CA GLN A 758 7.22 5.02 -9.69
C GLN A 758 6.80 4.59 -11.09
N ALA A 759 5.52 4.77 -11.46
CA ALA A 759 5.02 4.44 -12.78
C ALA A 759 5.66 5.31 -13.87
N VAL A 760 5.78 6.62 -13.65
CA VAL A 760 6.49 7.52 -14.56
C VAL A 760 7.94 7.09 -14.70
N GLU A 761 8.62 6.84 -13.58
CA GLU A 761 10.02 6.46 -13.59
C GLU A 761 10.27 5.16 -14.38
N GLN A 762 9.52 4.09 -14.09
CA GLN A 762 9.69 2.82 -14.78
C GLN A 762 9.31 2.91 -16.26
N SER A 763 8.30 3.72 -16.58
CA SER A 763 7.87 3.91 -17.98
C SER A 763 8.94 4.65 -18.79
N LEU A 764 9.61 5.65 -18.22
CA LEU A 764 10.71 6.35 -18.89
C LEU A 764 12.00 5.52 -18.95
N LYS A 765 12.23 4.66 -17.95
CA LYS A 765 13.41 3.78 -17.90
C LYS A 765 13.31 2.61 -18.87
N LEU A 766 12.19 1.89 -18.85
CA LEU A 766 12.02 0.62 -19.55
C LEU A 766 11.27 0.75 -20.87
N TYR A 767 10.59 1.88 -21.08
CA TYR A 767 9.76 2.17 -22.26
C TYR A 767 8.82 1.00 -22.62
N PRO A 768 7.92 0.60 -21.70
CA PRO A 768 7.04 -0.56 -21.89
C PRO A 768 6.05 -0.32 -23.03
N ASP A 769 5.46 -1.38 -23.57
CA ASP A 769 4.49 -1.33 -24.67
C ASP A 769 3.12 -0.80 -24.22
N LEU A 770 2.81 -0.91 -22.93
CA LEU A 770 1.55 -0.45 -22.34
C LEU A 770 1.75 -0.02 -20.89
N VAL A 771 1.03 1.02 -20.45
CA VAL A 771 0.97 1.43 -19.05
C VAL A 771 -0.48 1.36 -18.57
N LEU A 772 -0.70 0.68 -17.44
CA LEU A 772 -1.95 0.68 -16.70
C LEU A 772 -1.77 1.56 -15.47
N LEU A 773 -2.53 2.64 -15.37
CA LEU A 773 -2.49 3.58 -14.25
C LEU A 773 -3.81 3.57 -13.50
N ASP A 774 -3.78 3.17 -12.23
CA ASP A 774 -4.87 3.50 -11.32
C ASP A 774 -5.02 5.02 -11.18
N ILE A 775 -6.25 5.51 -11.28
CA ILE A 775 -6.51 6.94 -11.21
C ILE A 775 -6.25 7.47 -9.81
N GLN A 776 -6.67 6.73 -8.78
CA GLN A 776 -6.52 7.17 -7.39
C GLN A 776 -5.37 6.43 -6.72
N MET A 777 -4.24 7.11 -6.54
CA MET A 777 -3.06 6.56 -5.86
C MET A 777 -2.42 7.61 -4.94
N PRO A 778 -1.78 7.21 -3.81
CA PRO A 778 -0.98 8.11 -2.98
C PRO A 778 0.26 8.62 -3.71
N VAL A 779 0.87 9.69 -3.19
CA VAL A 779 2.09 10.36 -3.71
C VAL A 779 1.87 11.09 -5.04
N MET A 780 1.46 10.35 -6.08
CA MET A 780 1.12 10.87 -7.40
C MET A 780 -0.04 10.05 -7.96
N ASP A 781 -1.14 10.72 -8.28
CA ASP A 781 -2.33 10.12 -8.88
C ASP A 781 -2.11 9.76 -10.35
N GLY A 782 -3.02 8.96 -10.92
CA GLY A 782 -2.89 8.47 -12.30
C GLY A 782 -2.95 9.58 -13.34
N ILE A 783 -3.69 10.67 -13.08
CA ILE A 783 -3.80 11.81 -14.00
C ILE A 783 -2.48 12.59 -14.03
N SER A 784 -1.92 12.93 -12.87
CA SER A 784 -0.64 13.62 -12.78
C SER A 784 0.49 12.79 -13.38
N ALA A 785 0.47 11.46 -13.17
CA ALA A 785 1.42 10.55 -13.78
C ALA A 785 1.30 10.53 -15.32
N PHE A 786 0.07 10.51 -15.83
CA PHE A 786 -0.20 10.60 -17.26
C PHE A 786 0.33 11.92 -17.86
N GLU A 787 0.00 13.06 -17.25
CA GLU A 787 0.47 14.38 -17.71
C GLU A 787 2.00 14.45 -17.73
N LEU A 788 2.65 13.97 -16.68
CA LEU A 788 4.10 13.98 -16.58
C LEU A 788 4.73 13.05 -17.64
N LEU A 789 4.17 11.86 -17.88
CA LEU A 789 4.62 10.96 -18.94
C LEU A 789 4.52 11.62 -20.33
N LYS A 790 3.41 12.31 -20.62
CA LYS A 790 3.24 13.04 -21.87
C LYS A 790 4.21 14.21 -22.00
N GLN A 791 4.47 14.97 -20.92
CA GLN A 791 5.49 16.03 -20.92
C GLN A 791 6.92 15.49 -21.11
N CYS A 792 7.17 14.24 -20.72
CA CYS A 792 8.43 13.54 -20.95
C CYS A 792 8.55 12.95 -22.37
N GLY A 793 7.52 13.09 -23.21
CA GLY A 793 7.51 12.56 -24.58
C GLY A 793 7.20 11.06 -24.66
N TYR A 794 6.52 10.49 -23.67
CA TYR A 794 6.12 9.09 -23.69
C TYR A 794 4.91 8.85 -24.61
N GLU A 795 5.12 8.13 -25.70
CA GLU A 795 4.13 7.99 -26.79
C GLU A 795 3.26 6.72 -26.70
N GLN A 796 3.69 5.71 -25.95
CA GLN A 796 2.98 4.43 -25.86
C GLN A 796 1.60 4.57 -25.19
N PRO A 797 0.68 3.63 -25.44
CA PRO A 797 -0.68 3.69 -24.89
C PRO A 797 -0.67 3.63 -23.35
N ILE A 798 -1.50 4.49 -22.75
CA ILE A 798 -1.72 4.56 -21.31
C ILE A 798 -3.21 4.35 -21.05
N LEU A 799 -3.54 3.35 -20.25
CA LEU A 799 -4.89 2.98 -19.88
C LEU A 799 -5.19 3.37 -18.44
N ALA A 800 -6.37 3.93 -18.22
CA ALA A 800 -6.87 4.24 -16.88
C ALA A 800 -7.48 2.99 -16.23
N LEU A 801 -7.08 2.65 -15.00
CA LEU A 801 -7.81 1.73 -14.14
C LEU A 801 -8.74 2.56 -13.24
N THR A 802 -10.05 2.34 -13.33
CA THR A 802 -11.04 3.13 -12.57
C THR A 802 -12.05 2.25 -11.85
N ALA A 803 -12.44 2.63 -10.63
CA ALA A 803 -13.50 1.98 -9.86
C ALA A 803 -14.93 2.37 -10.33
N ASN A 804 -15.07 3.47 -11.08
CA ASN A 804 -16.35 4.00 -11.51
C ASN A 804 -16.46 3.95 -13.04
N ALA A 805 -17.31 3.05 -13.56
CA ALA A 805 -17.54 2.88 -15.00
C ALA A 805 -18.72 3.74 -15.51
N MET A 806 -19.01 4.85 -14.84
CA MET A 806 -20.06 5.79 -15.26
C MET A 806 -19.58 6.62 -16.45
N SER A 807 -20.44 6.85 -17.44
CA SER A 807 -20.07 7.42 -18.76
C SER A 807 -19.30 8.74 -18.68
N HIS A 808 -19.66 9.63 -17.74
CA HIS A 808 -19.08 10.97 -17.62
C HIS A 808 -17.61 11.00 -17.15
N GLU A 809 -17.17 10.06 -16.31
CA GLU A 809 -15.77 9.98 -15.86
C GLU A 809 -14.87 9.38 -16.94
N ILE A 810 -15.38 8.38 -17.67
CA ILE A 810 -14.68 7.78 -18.81
C ILE A 810 -14.44 8.84 -19.89
N ASP A 811 -15.45 9.65 -20.21
CA ASP A 811 -15.32 10.75 -21.17
C ASP A 811 -14.24 11.75 -20.74
N HIS A 812 -14.11 12.00 -19.43
CA HIS A 812 -13.07 12.87 -18.89
C HIS A 812 -11.66 12.30 -19.12
N TYR A 813 -11.40 11.04 -18.75
CA TYR A 813 -10.08 10.42 -18.95
C TYR A 813 -9.68 10.35 -20.43
N LEU A 814 -10.63 9.99 -21.31
CA LEU A 814 -10.39 9.96 -22.74
C LEU A 814 -10.12 11.38 -23.30
N SER A 815 -10.80 12.41 -22.78
CA SER A 815 -10.57 13.81 -23.19
C SER A 815 -9.18 14.33 -22.81
N LEU A 816 -8.60 13.82 -21.71
CA LEU A 816 -7.23 14.12 -21.28
C LEU A 816 -6.18 13.46 -22.19
N GLY A 817 -6.56 12.40 -22.91
CA GLY A 817 -5.70 11.68 -23.87
C GLY A 817 -5.29 10.28 -23.44
N PHE A 818 -5.93 9.69 -22.43
CA PHE A 818 -5.80 8.25 -22.16
C PHE A 818 -6.28 7.45 -23.38
N SER A 819 -5.64 6.31 -23.63
CA SER A 819 -5.90 5.50 -24.83
C SER A 819 -7.17 4.66 -24.73
N ASP A 820 -7.47 4.13 -23.54
CA ASP A 820 -8.69 3.40 -23.18
C ASP A 820 -8.79 3.36 -21.63
N TYR A 821 -9.78 2.66 -21.11
CA TYR A 821 -9.95 2.42 -19.67
C TYR A 821 -10.28 0.96 -19.37
N LEU A 822 -10.06 0.57 -18.11
CA LEU A 822 -10.43 -0.72 -17.56
C LEU A 822 -11.17 -0.48 -16.24
N ALA A 823 -12.40 -0.98 -16.16
CA ALA A 823 -13.20 -0.90 -14.97
C ALA A 823 -12.75 -1.95 -13.93
N LYS A 824 -12.71 -1.54 -12.66
CA LYS A 824 -12.61 -2.42 -11.50
C LYS A 824 -14.04 -2.72 -11.00
N PRO A 825 -14.40 -3.99 -10.68
CA PRO A 825 -13.57 -5.19 -10.72
C PRO A 825 -13.32 -5.69 -12.14
N ILE A 826 -12.13 -6.27 -12.37
CA ILE A 826 -11.68 -6.68 -13.70
C ILE A 826 -12.46 -7.89 -14.19
N ASP A 827 -13.31 -7.68 -15.20
CA ASP A 827 -13.90 -8.75 -15.99
C ASP A 827 -12.85 -9.35 -16.94
N LYS A 828 -12.60 -10.66 -16.87
CA LYS A 828 -11.52 -11.32 -17.63
C LYS A 828 -11.69 -11.21 -19.14
N GLU A 829 -12.93 -11.32 -19.63
CA GLU A 829 -13.21 -11.19 -21.06
C GLU A 829 -12.97 -9.76 -21.52
N SER A 830 -13.57 -8.77 -20.85
CA SER A 830 -13.37 -7.35 -21.16
C SER A 830 -11.90 -6.93 -21.04
N PHE A 831 -11.18 -7.42 -20.03
CA PHE A 831 -9.76 -7.12 -19.80
C PHE A 831 -8.90 -7.60 -20.96
N TYR A 832 -9.11 -8.84 -21.39
CA TYR A 832 -8.41 -9.37 -22.56
C TYR A 832 -8.70 -8.56 -23.82
N THR A 833 -9.97 -8.27 -24.10
CA THR A 833 -10.37 -7.54 -25.30
C THR A 833 -9.74 -6.17 -25.39
N VAL A 834 -9.66 -5.42 -24.29
CA VAL A 834 -9.01 -4.10 -24.27
C VAL A 834 -7.50 -4.23 -24.47
N LEU A 835 -6.83 -5.14 -23.77
CA LEU A 835 -5.38 -5.34 -23.90
C LEU A 835 -4.97 -5.78 -25.31
N ALA A 836 -5.76 -6.65 -25.94
CA ALA A 836 -5.51 -7.15 -27.29
C ALA A 836 -5.58 -6.06 -28.38
N LYS A 837 -6.19 -4.90 -28.11
CA LYS A 837 -6.16 -3.74 -29.03
C LYS A 837 -4.78 -3.08 -29.13
N TYR A 838 -4.00 -3.15 -28.05
CA TYR A 838 -2.74 -2.40 -27.89
C TYR A 838 -1.50 -3.29 -27.88
N LEU A 839 -1.67 -4.61 -27.70
CA LEU A 839 -0.59 -5.57 -27.59
C LEU A 839 -0.68 -6.64 -28.68
N ASN A 840 0.47 -7.13 -29.15
CA ASN A 840 0.53 -8.10 -30.24
C ASN A 840 0.19 -9.52 -29.76
N ALA A 841 -0.45 -10.33 -30.60
CA ALA A 841 -0.64 -11.75 -30.34
C ALA A 841 0.69 -12.51 -30.45
N ALA A 842 1.00 -13.36 -29.46
CA ALA A 842 2.18 -14.21 -29.46
C ALA A 842 2.02 -15.36 -30.48
N ASN A 843 3.07 -15.64 -31.25
CA ASN A 843 3.10 -16.65 -32.34
C ASN A 843 3.21 -18.11 -31.85
N THR A 844 2.64 -18.44 -30.70
CA THR A 844 2.78 -19.79 -30.10
C THR A 844 1.41 -20.38 -29.83
N GLU A 845 1.00 -21.34 -30.65
CA GLU A 845 -0.12 -22.23 -30.34
C GLU A 845 0.28 -23.11 -29.14
N VAL A 846 -0.37 -22.91 -27.99
CA VAL A 846 -0.23 -23.78 -26.82
C VAL A 846 -1.61 -24.33 -26.46
N SER A 847 -1.65 -25.64 -26.21
CA SER A 847 -2.80 -26.41 -25.77
C SER A 847 -3.40 -25.87 -24.46
N THR A 848 -4.69 -25.62 -24.50
CA THR A 848 -5.55 -25.18 -23.40
C THR A 848 -5.64 -26.23 -22.28
N GLU A 849 -4.86 -26.07 -21.23
CA GLU A 849 -5.29 -26.42 -19.87
C GLU A 849 -5.71 -25.13 -19.17
N GLN A 850 -6.90 -25.13 -18.57
CA GLN A 850 -7.45 -23.97 -17.87
C GLN A 850 -6.48 -23.53 -16.78
N VAL A 851 -5.86 -22.35 -16.95
CA VAL A 851 -5.07 -21.71 -15.89
C VAL A 851 -6.04 -21.22 -14.81
N HIS A 852 -6.39 -22.12 -13.89
CA HIS A 852 -7.08 -21.76 -12.67
C HIS A 852 -6.06 -21.09 -11.75
N VAL A 853 -6.06 -19.76 -11.72
CA VAL A 853 -5.23 -18.98 -10.79
C VAL A 853 -5.80 -19.20 -9.39
N ASP A 854 -5.03 -19.86 -8.52
CA ASP A 854 -5.35 -20.01 -7.11
C ASP A 854 -5.32 -18.64 -6.42
N MET A 855 -6.38 -18.32 -5.68
CA MET A 855 -6.66 -17.01 -5.05
C MET A 855 -6.85 -17.12 -3.53
N SER A 856 -6.68 -18.32 -2.97
CA SER A 856 -6.99 -18.63 -1.57
C SER A 856 -6.08 -17.86 -0.59
N ASP A 857 -4.85 -17.59 -1.01
CA ASP A 857 -3.84 -16.84 -0.27
C ASP A 857 -4.18 -15.34 -0.13
N LEU A 858 -4.63 -14.72 -1.22
CA LEU A 858 -4.95 -13.29 -1.28
C LEU A 858 -6.22 -12.93 -0.50
N VAL A 859 -7.25 -13.78 -0.54
CA VAL A 859 -8.47 -13.60 0.26
C VAL A 859 -8.15 -13.63 1.76
N THR A 860 -7.25 -14.53 2.18
CA THR A 860 -6.79 -14.63 3.56
C THR A 860 -5.99 -13.39 3.99
N SER A 861 -5.15 -12.85 3.09
CA SER A 861 -4.37 -11.61 3.33
C SER A 861 -5.28 -10.40 3.51
N PHE A 862 -6.29 -10.23 2.66
CA PHE A 862 -7.24 -9.11 2.78
C PHE A 862 -8.07 -9.19 4.07
N GLN A 863 -8.50 -10.40 4.48
CA GLN A 863 -9.19 -10.56 5.77
C GLN A 863 -8.33 -10.11 6.95
N GLN A 864 -7.02 -10.37 6.90
CA GLN A 864 -6.08 -9.94 7.93
C GLN A 864 -5.88 -8.41 7.97
N SER A 865 -6.02 -7.71 6.82
CA SER A 865 -5.86 -6.25 6.78
C SER A 865 -7.09 -5.47 7.26
N LEU A 866 -8.26 -6.10 7.37
CA LEU A 866 -9.50 -5.43 7.81
C LEU A 866 -9.42 -4.86 9.24
N ALA A 867 -8.58 -5.45 10.10
CA ALA A 867 -8.30 -4.95 11.45
C ALA A 867 -7.64 -3.56 11.41
N GLU A 868 -6.60 -3.41 10.58
CA GLU A 868 -5.86 -2.16 10.40
C GLU A 868 -6.71 -1.09 9.72
N GLU A 869 -7.48 -1.47 8.70
CA GLU A 869 -8.44 -0.58 8.01
C GLU A 869 -9.52 -0.05 8.96
N SER A 870 -9.97 -0.87 9.92
CA SER A 870 -10.93 -0.42 10.94
C SER A 870 -10.36 0.66 11.85
N GLU A 871 -9.09 0.57 12.23
CA GLU A 871 -8.41 1.56 13.08
C GLU A 871 -8.20 2.89 12.34
N LEU A 872 -7.77 2.83 11.07
CA LEU A 872 -7.56 4.02 10.24
C LEU A 872 -8.85 4.80 10.00
N ILE A 873 -9.93 4.11 9.64
CA ILE A 873 -11.26 4.74 9.46
C ILE A 873 -11.73 5.37 10.77
N GLU A 874 -11.48 4.75 11.93
CA GLU A 874 -11.84 5.34 13.23
C GLU A 874 -11.03 6.61 13.53
N LEU A 875 -9.74 6.60 13.21
CA LEU A 875 -8.83 7.72 13.43
C LEU A 875 -9.23 8.94 12.59
N HIS A 876 -9.31 8.78 11.26
CA HIS A 876 -9.65 9.90 10.38
C HIS A 876 -11.08 10.43 10.61
N PHE A 877 -12.01 9.55 11.00
CA PHE A 877 -13.35 9.99 11.40
C PHE A 877 -13.34 10.83 12.69
N LYS A 878 -12.53 10.47 13.70
CA LYS A 878 -12.39 11.24 14.94
C LYS A 878 -11.73 12.59 14.74
N ASP A 879 -10.74 12.66 13.84
CA ASP A 879 -10.01 13.89 13.53
C ASP A 879 -10.77 14.82 12.57
N ALA A 880 -11.95 14.40 12.10
CA ALA A 880 -12.77 15.10 11.11
C ALA A 880 -12.01 15.37 9.79
N ASP A 881 -11.03 14.54 9.46
CA ASP A 881 -10.32 14.57 8.17
C ASP A 881 -11.14 13.81 7.13
N TYR A 882 -12.13 14.50 6.56
CA TYR A 882 -13.04 13.91 5.58
C TYR A 882 -12.35 13.50 4.28
N GLN A 883 -11.23 14.12 3.93
CA GLN A 883 -10.48 13.80 2.72
C GLN A 883 -9.69 12.50 2.90
N ALA A 884 -9.05 12.32 4.06
CA ALA A 884 -8.40 11.05 4.40
C ALA A 884 -9.42 9.91 4.60
N LEU A 885 -10.54 10.20 5.26
CA LEU A 885 -11.63 9.24 5.47
C LEU A 885 -12.24 8.77 4.14
N GLN A 886 -12.40 9.68 3.18
CA GLN A 886 -12.87 9.34 1.84
C GLN A 886 -11.89 8.40 1.14
N LYS A 887 -10.60 8.70 1.24
CA LYS A 887 -9.55 7.87 0.65
C LYS A 887 -9.53 6.45 1.22
N ASP A 888 -9.66 6.30 2.53
CA ASP A 888 -9.77 4.98 3.16
C ASP A 888 -11.03 4.24 2.72
N SER A 889 -12.18 4.94 2.68
CA SER A 889 -13.44 4.37 2.20
C SER A 889 -13.34 3.88 0.75
N HIS A 890 -12.71 4.67 -0.12
CA HIS A 890 -12.51 4.33 -1.53
C HIS A 890 -11.54 3.15 -1.71
N ARG A 891 -10.47 3.10 -0.90
CA ARG A 891 -9.52 1.97 -0.90
C ARG A 891 -10.20 0.66 -0.52
N VAL A 892 -10.94 0.67 0.60
CA VAL A 892 -11.70 -0.49 1.09
C VAL A 892 -12.74 -0.94 0.07
N LEU A 893 -13.44 0.01 -0.57
CA LEU A 893 -14.40 -0.27 -1.63
C LEU A 893 -13.76 -1.07 -2.77
N GLY A 894 -12.64 -0.58 -3.30
CA GLY A 894 -11.94 -1.23 -4.42
C GLY A 894 -11.50 -2.65 -4.10
N ALA A 895 -10.88 -2.86 -2.95
CA ALA A 895 -10.41 -4.18 -2.52
C ALA A 895 -11.58 -5.14 -2.22
N ALA A 896 -12.62 -4.68 -1.51
CA ALA A 896 -13.77 -5.49 -1.17
C ALA A 896 -14.57 -5.95 -2.40
N GLN A 897 -14.66 -5.12 -3.45
CA GLN A 897 -15.28 -5.51 -4.71
C GLN A 897 -14.47 -6.56 -5.46
N MET A 898 -13.14 -6.42 -5.47
CA MET A 898 -12.22 -7.35 -6.15
C MET A 898 -12.19 -8.74 -5.52
N PHE A 899 -12.33 -8.82 -4.21
CA PHE A 899 -12.33 -10.08 -3.46
C PHE A 899 -13.72 -10.65 -3.16
N GLU A 900 -14.75 -10.08 -3.78
CA GLU A 900 -16.15 -10.50 -3.64
C GLU A 900 -16.75 -10.34 -2.21
N PHE A 901 -16.20 -9.48 -1.37
CA PHE A 901 -16.79 -9.05 -0.09
C PHE A 901 -17.91 -8.02 -0.31
N LYS A 902 -19.03 -8.50 -0.87
CA LYS A 902 -20.13 -7.66 -1.36
C LYS A 902 -20.74 -6.74 -0.30
N ASP A 903 -20.80 -7.18 0.95
CA ASP A 903 -21.34 -6.38 2.06
C ASP A 903 -20.38 -5.26 2.48
N ILE A 904 -19.07 -5.53 2.58
CA ILE A 904 -18.06 -4.49 2.83
C ILE A 904 -18.07 -3.46 1.69
N ALA A 905 -18.07 -3.91 0.43
CA ALA A 905 -18.12 -3.05 -0.74
C ALA A 905 -19.35 -2.12 -0.73
N LEU A 906 -20.53 -2.64 -0.39
CA LEU A 906 -21.75 -1.82 -0.32
C LEU A 906 -21.68 -0.77 0.80
N ALA A 907 -21.13 -1.12 1.96
CA ALA A 907 -20.99 -0.17 3.06
C ALA A 907 -19.94 0.90 2.79
N ALA A 908 -18.80 0.54 2.20
CA ALA A 908 -17.74 1.46 1.80
C ALA A 908 -18.22 2.43 0.70
N LYS A 909 -18.98 1.93 -0.29
CA LYS A 909 -19.59 2.78 -1.31
C LYS A 909 -20.56 3.80 -0.72
N ALA A 910 -21.40 3.37 0.21
CA ALA A 910 -22.36 4.27 0.85
C ALA A 910 -21.69 5.37 1.68
N LEU A 911 -20.55 5.07 2.31
CA LEU A 911 -19.71 6.05 3.00
C LEU A 911 -19.05 7.03 2.02
N ASP A 912 -18.51 6.52 0.91
CA ASP A 912 -17.86 7.31 -0.14
C ASP A 912 -18.85 8.28 -0.84
N ASP A 913 -20.04 7.80 -1.18
CA ASP A 913 -21.12 8.59 -1.80
C ASP A 913 -21.58 9.77 -0.90
N GLU A 914 -21.56 9.59 0.43
CA GLU A 914 -21.93 10.65 1.38
C GLU A 914 -20.83 11.70 1.52
N LEU A 915 -19.55 11.29 1.44
CA LEU A 915 -18.39 12.18 1.51
C LEU A 915 -18.22 13.04 0.24
N LEU A 916 -18.78 12.61 -0.88
CA LEU A 916 -18.82 13.37 -2.14
C LEU A 916 -19.89 14.48 -2.17
N GLN A 917 -20.79 14.55 -1.18
CA GLN A 917 -21.86 15.55 -1.20
C GLN A 917 -21.36 16.96 -0.80
N PRO A 918 -21.87 18.04 -1.42
CA PRO A 918 -21.49 19.42 -1.07
C PRO A 918 -21.84 19.83 0.37
N GLN A 919 -22.78 19.13 1.01
CA GLN A 919 -23.16 19.29 2.40
C GLN A 919 -23.19 17.92 3.08
N ILE A 920 -22.19 17.67 3.94
CA ILE A 920 -22.05 16.40 4.66
C ILE A 920 -23.05 16.35 5.82
N ASN A 921 -23.89 15.30 5.87
CA ASN A 921 -24.74 15.03 7.01
C ASN A 921 -23.97 14.23 8.07
N THR A 922 -23.48 14.90 9.11
CA THR A 922 -22.68 14.29 10.19
C THR A 922 -23.38 13.12 10.90
N GLN A 923 -24.71 13.14 11.00
CA GLN A 923 -25.47 12.07 11.66
C GLN A 923 -25.55 10.81 10.77
N ARG A 924 -25.69 11.00 9.46
CA ARG A 924 -25.65 9.91 8.47
C ARG A 924 -24.24 9.35 8.31
N LEU A 925 -23.23 10.22 8.27
CA LEU A 925 -21.82 9.85 8.21
C LEU A 925 -21.42 8.94 9.38
N THR A 926 -21.81 9.31 10.61
CA THR A 926 -21.58 8.48 11.81
C THR A 926 -22.20 7.09 11.69
N THR A 927 -23.39 6.99 11.08
CA THR A 927 -24.07 5.71 10.88
C THR A 927 -23.35 4.84 9.86
N LEU A 928 -22.84 5.44 8.78
CA LEU A 928 -22.13 4.75 7.71
C LEU A 928 -20.77 4.22 8.17
N VAL A 929 -20.01 5.02 8.93
CA VAL A 929 -18.73 4.59 9.53
C VAL A 929 -18.93 3.41 10.48
N ASN A 930 -19.90 3.50 11.40
CA ASN A 930 -20.21 2.42 12.33
C ASN A 930 -20.64 1.12 11.62
N ASN A 931 -21.41 1.25 10.52
CA ASN A 931 -21.85 0.11 9.72
C ASN A 931 -20.68 -0.59 9.02
N LEU A 932 -19.76 0.19 8.46
CA LEU A 932 -18.55 -0.35 7.80
C LEU A 932 -17.63 -1.07 8.81
N GLN A 933 -17.40 -0.46 9.98
CA GLN A 933 -16.60 -1.08 11.06
C GLN A 933 -17.24 -2.36 11.62
N ALA A 934 -18.57 -2.42 11.72
CA ALA A 934 -19.27 -3.62 12.15
C ALA A 934 -19.11 -4.77 11.14
N LEU A 935 -19.00 -4.45 9.85
CA LEU A 935 -18.72 -5.44 8.82
C LEU A 935 -17.26 -5.91 8.86
N PHE A 936 -16.29 -5.05 9.14
CA PHE A 936 -14.90 -5.49 9.31
C PHE A 936 -14.76 -6.53 10.42
N LYS A 937 -15.36 -6.31 11.59
CA LYS A 937 -15.36 -7.27 12.72
C LYS A 937 -16.05 -8.59 12.44
N LYS A 938 -16.86 -8.69 11.38
CA LYS A 938 -17.50 -9.94 10.95
C LYS A 938 -16.52 -10.85 10.20
N TYR A 939 -15.45 -10.27 9.64
CA TYR A 939 -14.50 -10.93 8.76
C TYR A 939 -13.09 -11.07 9.37
N GLU A 940 -12.83 -10.43 10.52
CA GLU A 940 -11.81 -10.86 11.52
C GLU A 940 -12.13 -12.24 12.11
#